data_AF-A0A673KZQ4-F1
#
_entry.id   AF-A0A673KZQ4-F1
#
_cell.length_a   1.000
_cell.length_b   1.000
_cell.length_c   1.000
_cell.angle_alpha   90.00
_cell.angle_beta   90.00
_cell.angle_gamma   90.00
#
_symmetry.space_group_name_H-M   'P 1'
#
loop_
_entity.id
_entity.type
_entity.pdbx_description
1 polymer ?
#
loop_
_entity_poly.entity_id
_entity_poly.type
_entity_poly.pdbx_seq_one_letter_code
_entity_poly.pdbx_strand_id
1 'polypeptide(L)'
;LCPFCHPRQAEPNAPSHLDRTDSRNSESPSEDGNFTDDVVALQKEIGGDLKSLKKVSGLLEQLTLENKQLEEQVLTVSSSVPLRVSAALSTAEESRVKLESLLEKERLLSNTLQQHLQGAQVWADSIGQVLGQLDTLERHMKYLQCLARIEELSDSIQQYLMTNSMWDAVGAIDRMASLDMGLRESGCSHLQAFLRETLRFWHKILKDKLASDFEEVLTQFHWPFISPPTQTLSPPANAQELNSQLELLVSQLLSLQTSDDLISEKKETPSRPEQSQTPPLSLPIQIMLLPLSKRFRYHFTGNRQTNNLSKPEWYLTQVLIWMGNSSNFMDEKIQPILDRAGAKVNARVELCRGLLTLAQEKLAHDAPRLLYDDALFCHLVDEVLQFEKELRSTHSYPRAYPGVLHILLEETVFQKWLSVERKMAVEKVDAMLSAEGAWSSQYKDITDIDELKAPDCAETFMTLLLVITERYRALPCPQAQLSFLALQKELVDDFRIRLTQVMKEESRQPLSPRYCAILNAANYISTVLSDWGDNVFFLQLQQAAVSVGEEILGPLGATETGRLASLEGSLFEALLALLERLRGDMLGRLLDAVMRDVKEKAQPYCKDRWISLPSQSDQATMSLSSSACPMMLCLRDHLLRLQQMLCLPLFQMFWQSLAERLDSFIYEDLILYNHFNEGGAAQLQYDMTRNLFPLFGHYCKRPENFFKHVKEACIILTLKVGPALLFCDVLKQSEEDEGILNHQQPSPESALNELGVYKLAPSDVQILLNLRSAWCVTGRV
;
A
#
# COMPACT_ATOMS: atom_id res chain seq x y z
N LEU A 1 30.27 16.35 -26.47
CA LEU A 1 30.56 15.84 -25.11
C LEU A 1 29.32 16.06 -24.25
N CYS A 2 29.08 15.21 -23.24
CA CYS A 2 27.84 15.19 -22.46
C CYS A 2 27.50 16.52 -21.77
N PRO A 3 26.20 16.83 -21.61
CA PRO A 3 25.74 17.98 -20.84
C PRO A 3 25.57 17.61 -19.36
N PHE A 4 26.16 18.39 -18.44
CA PHE A 4 25.63 18.70 -17.10
C PHE A 4 26.58 19.65 -16.37
N CYS A 5 26.17 20.91 -16.15
CA CYS A 5 26.45 21.72 -14.96
C CYS A 5 25.87 23.14 -15.15
N HIS A 6 25.00 23.57 -14.23
CA HIS A 6 24.42 24.92 -14.22
C HIS A 6 25.41 25.99 -13.75
N PRO A 7 25.29 27.24 -14.25
CA PRO A 7 25.98 28.39 -13.68
C PRO A 7 25.26 28.91 -12.42
N ARG A 8 26.01 29.30 -11.38
CA ARG A 8 25.50 30.09 -10.25
C ARG A 8 25.75 31.58 -10.53
N GLN A 9 24.77 32.40 -10.15
CA GLN A 9 24.89 33.87 -10.12
C GLN A 9 25.78 34.33 -8.95
N ALA A 10 26.48 35.45 -9.14
CA ALA A 10 27.04 36.27 -8.07
C ALA A 10 27.11 37.74 -8.53
N GLU A 11 26.73 38.66 -7.64
CA GLU A 11 26.65 40.11 -7.87
C GLU A 11 27.87 40.88 -7.27
N PRO A 12 28.02 42.22 -7.44
CA PRO A 12 29.33 42.87 -7.58
C PRO A 12 29.89 43.57 -6.32
N ASN A 13 31.15 44.03 -6.39
CA ASN A 13 31.64 45.25 -5.71
C ASN A 13 33.02 45.73 -6.23
N ALA A 14 33.39 46.98 -5.92
CA ALA A 14 34.58 47.70 -6.45
C ALA A 14 35.69 47.97 -5.36
N PRO A 15 36.56 49.02 -5.42
CA PRO A 15 37.96 48.94 -5.90
C PRO A 15 39.06 49.40 -4.90
N SER A 16 40.36 49.30 -5.21
CA SER A 16 41.47 50.00 -4.50
C SER A 16 42.84 50.09 -5.26
N HIS A 17 43.70 51.04 -4.84
CA HIS A 17 45.05 51.41 -5.39
C HIS A 17 46.24 50.80 -4.60
N LEU A 18 47.49 50.80 -5.14
CA LEU A 18 48.74 51.32 -4.48
C LEU A 18 50.08 51.15 -5.28
N ASP A 19 51.10 51.94 -4.89
CA ASP A 19 52.45 52.22 -5.50
C ASP A 19 53.64 51.28 -5.12
N ARG A 20 54.82 51.42 -5.82
CA ARG A 20 56.20 51.36 -5.22
C ARG A 20 57.41 51.76 -6.12
N THR A 21 58.59 51.98 -5.49
CA THR A 21 59.77 52.79 -5.96
C THR A 21 61.20 52.13 -5.80
N ASP A 22 62.25 52.82 -6.29
CA ASP A 22 63.70 52.45 -6.52
C ASP A 22 64.71 52.37 -5.33
N SER A 23 65.93 51.79 -5.55
CA SER A 23 67.29 52.33 -5.14
C SER A 23 68.54 51.38 -5.34
N ARG A 24 69.80 51.91 -5.25
CA ARG A 24 71.16 51.29 -5.48
C ARG A 24 72.27 51.89 -4.56
N ASN A 25 73.48 51.28 -4.41
CA ASN A 25 74.75 51.90 -3.86
C ASN A 25 76.07 51.07 -4.03
N SER A 26 77.29 51.65 -3.81
CA SER A 26 78.68 51.06 -4.02
C SER A 26 79.89 51.85 -3.41
N GLU A 27 81.10 51.27 -3.12
CA GLU A 27 82.40 51.98 -2.73
C GLU A 27 83.76 51.12 -2.78
N SER A 28 84.99 51.67 -2.52
CA SER A 28 86.37 51.14 -2.92
C SER A 28 87.67 51.44 -2.00
N PRO A 29 88.96 51.01 -2.29
CA PRO A 29 90.16 50.86 -1.34
C PRO A 29 91.60 51.52 -1.66
N SER A 30 92.77 51.12 -1.04
CA SER A 30 94.19 51.68 -1.19
C SER A 30 95.47 50.75 -0.88
N GLU A 31 96.77 51.25 -0.95
CA GLU A 31 98.10 50.54 -1.29
C GLU A 31 99.40 50.68 -0.36
N ASP A 32 100.61 50.27 -0.89
CA ASP A 32 102.08 50.44 -0.51
C ASP A 32 102.84 49.29 0.27
N GLY A 33 104.18 49.04 0.27
CA GLY A 33 105.41 49.61 -0.38
C GLY A 33 106.82 48.99 0.02
N ASN A 34 107.92 49.27 -0.73
CA ASN A 34 109.40 48.95 -0.54
C ASN A 34 109.89 47.46 -0.50
N PHE A 35 111.14 46.99 -0.79
CA PHE A 35 112.53 47.44 -1.21
C PHE A 35 113.64 47.85 -0.17
N THR A 36 114.80 47.10 -0.06
CA THR A 36 116.18 47.59 0.33
C THR A 36 117.41 46.62 0.27
N ASP A 37 117.28 45.28 0.36
CA ASP A 37 118.44 44.38 0.64
C ASP A 37 119.33 43.98 -0.56
N ASP A 38 118.81 44.04 -1.79
CA ASP A 38 119.34 43.28 -2.93
C ASP A 38 120.73 43.72 -3.44
N VAL A 39 121.13 44.97 -3.15
CA VAL A 39 122.37 45.57 -3.70
C VAL A 39 123.64 45.00 -3.04
N VAL A 40 123.56 44.57 -1.78
CA VAL A 40 124.76 44.09 -1.04
C VAL A 40 125.13 42.65 -1.44
N ALA A 41 124.14 41.81 -1.76
CA ALA A 41 124.37 40.42 -2.15
C ALA A 41 125.18 40.30 -3.45
N LEU A 42 124.75 41.04 -4.48
CA LEU A 42 125.36 41.01 -5.83
C LEU A 42 126.85 41.36 -5.83
N GLN A 43 127.30 42.26 -4.95
CA GLN A 43 128.71 42.68 -4.93
C GLN A 43 129.66 41.60 -4.39
N LYS A 44 129.15 40.59 -3.66
CA LYS A 44 129.96 39.56 -3.00
C LYS A 44 130.37 38.41 -3.92
N GLU A 45 129.54 38.06 -4.91
CA GLU A 45 129.79 36.92 -5.80
C GLU A 45 130.57 37.29 -7.06
N ILE A 46 130.47 38.55 -7.51
CA ILE A 46 131.12 39.08 -8.72
C ILE A 46 132.62 39.37 -8.51
N GLY A 47 133.10 39.29 -7.26
CA GLY A 47 134.35 39.88 -6.77
C GLY A 47 135.64 39.74 -7.61
N GLY A 48 136.16 40.90 -8.01
CA GLY A 48 137.57 41.28 -7.81
C GLY A 48 138.59 40.97 -8.90
N ASP A 49 138.40 39.94 -9.71
CA ASP A 49 139.39 39.51 -10.72
C ASP A 49 138.70 39.16 -12.05
N LEU A 50 139.38 39.34 -13.18
CA LEU A 50 138.80 39.19 -14.52
C LEU A 50 138.39 37.74 -14.86
N LYS A 51 138.92 36.76 -14.12
CA LYS A 51 138.45 35.36 -14.19
C LYS A 51 137.20 35.11 -13.33
N SER A 52 136.87 35.99 -12.39
CA SER A 52 135.65 35.94 -11.56
C SER A 52 134.37 36.31 -12.32
N LEU A 53 134.46 36.94 -13.49
CA LEU A 53 133.30 37.29 -14.33
C LEU A 53 132.40 36.09 -14.69
N LYS A 54 132.95 34.85 -14.66
CA LYS A 54 132.15 33.61 -14.77
C LYS A 54 131.15 33.38 -13.63
N LYS A 55 131.24 34.10 -12.51
CA LYS A 55 130.26 34.06 -11.42
C LYS A 55 129.06 34.98 -11.66
N VAL A 56 129.20 36.02 -12.50
CA VAL A 56 128.09 36.89 -12.90
C VAL A 56 127.07 36.11 -13.73
N SER A 57 127.54 35.29 -14.68
CA SER A 57 126.65 34.56 -15.60
C SER A 57 125.75 33.56 -14.88
N GLY A 58 126.25 32.87 -13.85
CA GLY A 58 125.44 31.90 -13.09
C GLY A 58 124.32 32.56 -12.29
N LEU A 59 124.59 33.68 -11.64
CA LEU A 59 123.57 34.48 -10.95
C LEU A 59 122.52 35.05 -11.90
N LEU A 60 122.96 35.55 -13.06
CA LEU A 60 122.06 36.08 -14.07
C LEU A 60 121.14 34.98 -14.61
N GLU A 61 121.65 33.77 -14.87
CA GLU A 61 120.83 32.62 -15.26
C GLU A 61 119.82 32.22 -14.18
N GLN A 62 120.22 32.17 -12.90
CA GLN A 62 119.30 31.76 -11.83
C GLN A 62 118.18 32.79 -11.60
N LEU A 63 118.52 34.08 -11.49
CA LEU A 63 117.52 35.14 -11.29
C LEU A 63 116.62 35.36 -12.52
N THR A 64 117.13 35.15 -13.74
CA THR A 64 116.27 35.20 -14.95
C THR A 64 115.35 33.97 -15.07
N LEU A 65 115.68 32.84 -14.45
CA LEU A 65 114.77 31.68 -14.38
C LEU A 65 113.62 31.94 -13.38
N GLU A 66 113.91 32.47 -12.20
CA GLU A 66 112.89 32.81 -11.20
C GLU A 66 111.95 33.92 -11.68
N ASN A 67 112.49 34.99 -12.29
CA ASN A 67 111.66 36.04 -12.88
C ASN A 67 110.77 35.49 -13.99
N LYS A 68 111.27 34.60 -14.87
CA LYS A 68 110.45 33.94 -15.89
C LYS A 68 109.29 33.13 -15.31
N GLN A 69 109.51 32.40 -14.21
CA GLN A 69 108.43 31.62 -13.59
C GLN A 69 107.36 32.52 -12.95
N LEU A 70 107.76 33.62 -12.32
CA LEU A 70 106.80 34.60 -11.77
C LEU A 70 106.06 35.36 -12.89
N GLU A 71 106.76 35.76 -13.95
CA GLU A 71 106.14 36.34 -15.15
C GLU A 71 105.13 35.37 -15.79
N GLU A 72 105.45 34.09 -15.97
CA GLU A 72 104.51 33.09 -16.52
C GLU A 72 103.25 32.91 -15.64
N GLN A 73 103.40 32.88 -14.31
CA GLN A 73 102.26 32.77 -13.39
C GLN A 73 101.39 34.04 -13.36
N VAL A 74 102.00 35.23 -13.38
CA VAL A 74 101.25 36.50 -13.40
C VAL A 74 100.61 36.75 -14.77
N LEU A 75 101.26 36.38 -15.87
CA LEU A 75 100.68 36.42 -17.23
C LEU A 75 99.46 35.50 -17.36
N THR A 76 99.49 34.30 -16.78
CA THR A 76 98.36 33.36 -16.87
C THR A 76 97.15 33.78 -16.03
N VAL A 77 97.35 34.40 -14.85
CA VAL A 77 96.25 34.95 -14.05
C VAL A 77 95.71 36.27 -14.63
N SER A 78 96.59 37.20 -15.02
CA SER A 78 96.20 38.52 -15.54
C SER A 78 95.57 38.46 -16.94
N SER A 79 95.89 37.46 -17.77
CA SER A 79 95.20 37.25 -19.05
C SER A 79 93.82 36.58 -18.89
N SER A 80 93.69 35.58 -18.00
CA SER A 80 92.51 34.71 -17.99
C SER A 80 91.27 35.33 -17.31
N VAL A 81 91.43 36.17 -16.29
CA VAL A 81 90.29 36.78 -15.58
C VAL A 81 89.58 37.87 -16.42
N PRO A 82 90.29 38.86 -17.01
CA PRO A 82 89.65 39.88 -17.85
C PRO A 82 89.00 39.27 -19.09
N LEU A 83 89.63 38.28 -19.72
CA LEU A 83 89.05 37.59 -20.89
C LEU A 83 87.76 36.83 -20.57
N ARG A 84 87.63 36.23 -19.38
CA ARG A 84 86.37 35.57 -18.98
C ARG A 84 85.27 36.58 -18.67
N VAL A 85 85.59 37.70 -18.02
CA VAL A 85 84.61 38.75 -17.73
C VAL A 85 84.19 39.47 -19.02
N SER A 86 85.12 39.79 -19.93
CA SER A 86 84.81 40.41 -21.22
C SER A 86 84.06 39.47 -22.15
N ALA A 87 84.37 38.16 -22.15
CA ALA A 87 83.60 37.16 -22.88
C ALA A 87 82.17 37.04 -22.31
N ALA A 88 82.00 37.02 -20.98
CA ALA A 88 80.69 37.00 -20.35
C ALA A 88 79.88 38.27 -20.66
N LEU A 89 80.51 39.45 -20.61
CA LEU A 89 79.88 40.73 -20.94
C LEU A 89 79.47 40.78 -22.42
N SER A 90 80.38 40.40 -23.33
CA SER A 90 80.11 40.33 -24.77
C SER A 90 79.02 39.31 -25.10
N THR A 91 78.97 38.16 -24.41
CA THR A 91 77.89 37.17 -24.57
C THR A 91 76.56 37.71 -24.03
N ALA A 92 76.58 38.50 -22.95
CA ALA A 92 75.40 39.17 -22.41
C ALA A 92 74.90 40.31 -23.32
N GLU A 93 75.80 41.07 -23.93
CA GLU A 93 75.44 42.13 -24.90
C GLU A 93 74.95 41.53 -26.22
N GLU A 94 75.57 40.46 -26.73
CA GLU A 94 75.03 39.69 -27.84
C GLU A 94 73.65 39.11 -27.53
N SER A 95 73.45 38.57 -26.32
CA SER A 95 72.14 38.02 -25.94
C SER A 95 71.08 39.12 -25.77
N ARG A 96 71.47 40.30 -25.28
CA ARG A 96 70.62 41.50 -25.24
C ARG A 96 70.22 41.96 -26.64
N VAL A 97 71.17 42.07 -27.58
CA VAL A 97 70.88 42.45 -28.99
C VAL A 97 70.03 41.37 -29.68
N LYS A 98 70.28 40.09 -29.43
CA LYS A 98 69.44 38.99 -29.92
C LYS A 98 68.03 39.08 -29.34
N LEU A 99 67.87 39.37 -28.05
CA LEU A 99 66.58 39.56 -27.39
C LEU A 99 65.82 40.76 -27.96
N GLU A 100 66.48 41.91 -28.13
CA GLU A 100 65.89 43.09 -28.78
C GLU A 100 65.42 42.75 -30.21
N SER A 101 66.24 42.04 -31.00
CA SER A 101 65.85 41.59 -32.35
C SER A 101 64.70 40.58 -32.36
N LEU A 102 64.53 39.79 -31.29
CA LEU A 102 63.43 38.84 -31.14
C LEU A 102 62.14 39.55 -30.70
N LEU A 103 62.21 40.51 -29.77
CA LEU A 103 61.09 41.36 -29.37
C LEU A 103 60.60 42.25 -30.53
N GLU A 104 61.51 42.73 -31.38
CA GLU A 104 61.15 43.50 -32.58
C GLU A 104 60.49 42.60 -33.64
N LYS A 105 61.00 41.37 -33.84
CA LYS A 105 60.34 40.35 -34.69
C LYS A 105 58.99 39.92 -34.13
N GLU A 106 58.85 39.76 -32.82
CA GLU A 106 57.58 39.43 -32.15
C GLU A 106 56.57 40.57 -32.35
N ARG A 107 56.96 41.83 -32.14
CA ARG A 107 56.10 42.99 -32.41
C ARG A 107 55.70 43.07 -33.88
N LEU A 108 56.63 42.87 -34.81
CA LEU A 108 56.33 42.84 -36.24
C LEU A 108 55.34 41.72 -36.55
N LEU A 109 55.62 40.49 -36.11
CA LEU A 109 54.78 39.32 -36.34
C LEU A 109 53.39 39.50 -35.73
N SER A 110 53.29 40.04 -34.51
CA SER A 110 52.03 40.33 -33.81
C SER A 110 51.21 41.39 -34.55
N ASN A 111 51.84 42.48 -35.00
CA ASN A 111 51.17 43.50 -35.82
C ASN A 111 50.69 42.92 -37.16
N THR A 112 51.50 42.08 -37.82
CA THR A 112 51.12 41.39 -39.06
C THR A 112 49.99 40.38 -38.82
N LEU A 113 50.02 39.63 -37.72
CA LEU A 113 48.93 38.73 -37.29
C LEU A 113 47.65 39.50 -37.00
N GLN A 114 47.73 40.66 -36.33
CA GLN A 114 46.59 41.49 -36.00
C GLN A 114 45.98 42.14 -37.26
N GLN A 115 46.80 42.56 -38.22
CA GLN A 115 46.35 43.01 -39.54
C GLN A 115 45.69 41.87 -40.34
N HIS A 116 46.29 40.67 -40.36
CA HIS A 116 45.67 39.50 -40.99
C HIS A 116 44.38 39.08 -40.31
N LEU A 117 44.29 39.15 -38.98
CA LEU A 117 43.07 38.88 -38.22
C LEU A 117 41.98 39.92 -38.49
N GLN A 118 42.31 41.22 -38.56
CA GLN A 118 41.34 42.25 -38.95
C GLN A 118 40.87 42.08 -40.39
N GLY A 119 41.77 41.78 -41.34
CA GLY A 119 41.40 41.46 -42.71
C GLY A 119 40.53 40.21 -42.79
N ALA A 120 40.91 39.14 -42.10
CA ALA A 120 40.14 37.90 -42.04
C ALA A 120 38.79 38.09 -41.35
N GLN A 121 38.67 38.97 -40.35
CA GLN A 121 37.40 39.30 -39.70
C GLN A 121 36.45 39.98 -40.69
N VAL A 122 36.90 40.97 -41.46
CA VAL A 122 36.07 41.61 -42.50
C VAL A 122 35.60 40.60 -43.55
N TRP A 123 36.47 39.65 -43.94
CA TRP A 123 36.07 38.55 -44.82
C TRP A 123 35.11 37.56 -44.14
N ALA A 124 35.29 37.24 -42.86
CA ALA A 124 34.43 36.36 -42.09
C ALA A 124 33.04 36.97 -41.86
N ASP A 125 32.96 38.27 -41.59
CA ASP A 125 31.70 39.02 -41.45
C ASP A 125 30.97 39.11 -42.79
N SER A 126 31.69 39.35 -43.90
CA SER A 126 31.14 39.36 -45.26
C SER A 126 30.63 37.99 -45.69
N ILE A 127 31.44 36.93 -45.48
CA ILE A 127 31.02 35.54 -45.74
C ILE A 127 29.86 35.15 -44.82
N GLY A 128 29.88 35.55 -43.54
CA GLY A 128 28.79 35.35 -42.59
C GLY A 128 27.49 36.03 -43.03
N GLN A 129 27.56 37.23 -43.59
CA GLN A 129 26.41 37.93 -44.17
C GLN A 129 25.86 37.18 -45.39
N VAL A 130 26.73 36.72 -46.30
CA VAL A 130 26.33 35.93 -47.48
C VAL A 130 25.75 34.56 -47.08
N LEU A 131 26.33 33.89 -46.08
CA LEU A 131 25.79 32.63 -45.54
C LEU A 131 24.45 32.85 -44.83
N GLY A 132 24.25 33.97 -44.12
CA GLY A 132 22.96 34.35 -43.56
C GLY A 132 21.90 34.66 -44.63
N GLN A 133 22.30 35.29 -45.73
CA GLN A 133 21.44 35.45 -46.91
C GLN A 133 21.11 34.11 -47.58
N LEU A 134 22.07 33.18 -47.65
CA LEU A 134 21.85 31.83 -48.19
C LEU A 134 20.88 31.03 -47.31
N ASP A 135 21.07 31.03 -46.00
CA ASP A 135 20.20 30.37 -45.02
C ASP A 135 18.78 30.96 -45.04
N THR A 136 18.63 32.29 -45.10
CA THR A 136 17.31 32.90 -45.28
C THR A 136 16.66 32.52 -46.62
N LEU A 137 17.40 32.49 -47.74
CA LEU A 137 16.89 32.02 -49.03
C LEU A 137 16.49 30.54 -48.99
N GLU A 138 17.28 29.69 -48.34
CA GLU A 138 16.97 28.27 -48.17
C GLU A 138 15.68 28.09 -47.34
N ARG A 139 15.51 28.82 -46.23
CA ARG A 139 14.27 28.79 -45.43
C ARG A 139 13.04 29.21 -46.25
N HIS A 140 13.12 30.28 -47.04
CA HIS A 140 12.02 30.68 -47.92
C HIS A 140 11.74 29.63 -49.01
N MET A 141 12.78 29.04 -49.59
CA MET A 141 12.63 27.95 -50.57
C MET A 141 11.96 26.71 -49.94
N LYS A 142 12.35 26.32 -48.73
CA LYS A 142 11.70 25.21 -47.99
C LYS A 142 10.24 25.52 -47.66
N TYR A 143 9.93 26.74 -47.24
CA TYR A 143 8.56 27.19 -46.98
C TYR A 143 7.68 27.11 -48.24
N LEU A 144 8.18 27.59 -49.38
CA LEU A 144 7.48 27.51 -50.67
C LEU A 144 7.35 26.07 -51.18
N GLN A 145 8.37 25.22 -50.98
CA GLN A 145 8.30 23.79 -51.29
C GLN A 145 7.22 23.08 -50.45
N CYS A 146 7.07 23.43 -49.17
CA CYS A 146 5.98 22.92 -48.34
C CYS A 146 4.62 23.39 -48.86
N LEU A 147 4.43 24.67 -49.18
CA LEU A 147 3.17 25.17 -49.75
C LEU A 147 2.80 24.47 -51.06
N ALA A 148 3.73 24.42 -52.02
CA ALA A 148 3.53 23.71 -53.29
C ALA A 148 3.16 22.24 -53.07
N ARG A 149 3.76 21.58 -52.07
CA ARG A 149 3.43 20.18 -51.74
C ARG A 149 2.03 20.02 -51.13
N ILE A 150 1.54 21.01 -50.38
CA ILE A 150 0.17 21.02 -49.84
C ILE A 150 -0.83 21.22 -50.97
N GLU A 151 -0.54 22.12 -51.91
CA GLU A 151 -1.34 22.34 -53.12
C GLU A 151 -1.38 21.09 -54.01
N GLU A 152 -0.22 20.47 -54.32
CA GLU A 152 -0.14 19.19 -55.06
C GLU A 152 -0.99 18.08 -54.44
N LEU A 153 -0.96 17.94 -53.10
CA LEU A 153 -1.75 16.93 -52.40
C LEU A 153 -3.25 17.26 -52.41
N SER A 154 -3.60 18.55 -52.28
CA SER A 154 -4.97 19.05 -52.38
C SER A 154 -5.57 18.77 -53.77
N ASP A 155 -4.85 19.12 -54.84
CA ASP A 155 -5.24 18.86 -56.23
C ASP A 155 -5.35 17.36 -56.51
N SER A 156 -4.41 16.55 -55.98
CA SER A 156 -4.46 15.09 -56.08
C SER A 156 -5.73 14.53 -55.42
N ILE A 157 -6.07 14.97 -54.20
CA ILE A 157 -7.30 14.54 -53.50
C ILE A 157 -8.53 14.93 -54.31
N GLN A 158 -8.59 16.16 -54.84
CA GLN A 158 -9.68 16.61 -55.69
C GLN A 158 -9.82 15.71 -56.93
N GLN A 159 -8.72 15.40 -57.61
CA GLN A 159 -8.73 14.53 -58.78
C GLN A 159 -9.20 13.10 -58.44
N TYR A 160 -8.70 12.50 -57.36
CA TYR A 160 -9.12 11.17 -56.92
C TYR A 160 -10.60 11.12 -56.52
N LEU A 161 -11.13 12.20 -55.92
CA LEU A 161 -12.57 12.32 -55.63
C LEU A 161 -13.42 12.40 -56.91
N MET A 162 -12.95 13.10 -57.95
CA MET A 162 -13.64 13.16 -59.24
C MET A 162 -13.58 11.83 -60.02
N THR A 163 -12.51 11.04 -59.88
CA THR A 163 -12.40 9.70 -60.48
C THR A 163 -12.96 8.56 -59.62
N ASN A 164 -13.55 8.89 -58.47
CA ASN A 164 -14.08 7.95 -57.47
C ASN A 164 -13.03 6.95 -56.89
N SER A 165 -11.74 7.32 -56.94
CA SER A 165 -10.61 6.52 -56.46
C SER A 165 -10.39 6.76 -54.95
N MET A 166 -11.34 6.30 -54.14
CA MET A 166 -11.39 6.64 -52.70
C MET A 166 -10.15 6.19 -51.90
N TRP A 167 -9.55 5.04 -52.24
CA TRP A 167 -8.35 4.54 -51.56
C TRP A 167 -7.14 5.47 -51.73
N ASP A 168 -6.91 5.96 -52.96
CA ASP A 168 -5.81 6.88 -53.26
C ASP A 168 -6.03 8.27 -52.62
N ALA A 169 -7.29 8.70 -52.50
CA ALA A 169 -7.67 9.92 -51.79
C ALA A 169 -7.36 9.83 -50.29
N VAL A 170 -7.67 8.70 -49.64
CA VAL A 170 -7.30 8.45 -48.23
C VAL A 170 -5.78 8.40 -48.07
N GLY A 171 -5.06 7.70 -48.97
CA GLY A 171 -3.59 7.69 -48.97
C GLY A 171 -2.94 9.05 -49.25
N ALA A 172 -3.65 9.99 -49.89
CA ALA A 172 -3.19 11.37 -50.03
C ALA A 172 -3.45 12.21 -48.76
N ILE A 173 -4.55 11.97 -48.03
CA ILE A 173 -4.77 12.54 -46.69
C ILE A 173 -3.71 12.06 -45.69
N ASP A 174 -3.38 10.77 -45.65
CA ASP A 174 -2.36 10.25 -44.71
C ASP A 174 -0.97 10.86 -44.97
N ARG A 175 -0.62 11.06 -46.26
CA ARG A 175 0.57 11.83 -46.66
C ARG A 175 0.51 13.30 -46.22
N MET A 176 -0.66 13.93 -46.18
CA MET A 176 -0.84 15.29 -45.66
C MET A 176 -0.78 15.34 -44.13
N ALA A 177 -1.29 14.31 -43.45
CA ALA A 177 -1.24 14.17 -41.99
C ALA A 177 0.20 13.95 -41.48
N SER A 178 0.99 13.14 -42.19
CA SER A 178 2.42 12.96 -41.90
C SER A 178 3.24 14.24 -42.12
N LEU A 179 2.84 15.12 -43.04
CA LEU A 179 3.41 16.47 -43.17
C LEU A 179 3.05 17.37 -41.99
N ASP A 180 1.83 17.32 -41.42
CA ASP A 180 1.51 18.07 -40.19
C ASP A 180 2.39 17.60 -39.03
N MET A 181 2.51 16.28 -38.86
CA MET A 181 3.38 15.68 -37.83
C MET A 181 4.82 16.15 -37.95
N GLY A 182 5.41 16.10 -39.15
CA GLY A 182 6.77 16.59 -39.40
C GLY A 182 6.95 18.09 -39.21
N LEU A 183 5.86 18.88 -39.30
CA LEU A 183 5.88 20.32 -39.08
C LEU A 183 5.58 20.74 -37.64
N ARG A 184 5.16 19.84 -36.74
CA ARG A 184 4.79 20.16 -35.33
C ARG A 184 5.89 20.89 -34.55
N GLU A 185 7.16 20.53 -34.77
CA GLU A 185 8.31 21.12 -34.08
C GLU A 185 8.76 22.47 -34.69
N SER A 186 8.22 22.87 -35.85
CA SER A 186 8.60 24.11 -36.51
C SER A 186 7.96 25.35 -35.86
N GLY A 187 8.66 26.49 -35.90
CA GLY A 187 8.11 27.79 -35.49
C GLY A 187 7.11 28.40 -36.48
N CYS A 188 6.77 27.72 -37.58
CA CYS A 188 5.99 28.25 -38.69
C CYS A 188 4.47 28.14 -38.45
N SER A 189 3.97 28.87 -37.46
CA SER A 189 2.56 28.84 -37.02
C SER A 189 1.54 29.03 -38.14
N HIS A 190 1.79 29.95 -39.09
CA HIS A 190 0.89 30.19 -40.22
C HIS A 190 0.82 29.03 -41.22
N LEU A 191 1.96 28.37 -41.49
CA LEU A 191 2.01 27.19 -42.38
C LEU A 191 1.32 25.98 -41.74
N GLN A 192 1.55 25.75 -40.45
CA GLN A 192 0.83 24.73 -39.67
C GLN A 192 -0.68 25.01 -39.65
N ALA A 193 -1.10 26.26 -39.46
CA ALA A 193 -2.52 26.63 -39.46
C ALA A 193 -3.17 26.34 -40.81
N PHE A 194 -2.56 26.80 -41.91
CA PHE A 194 -3.03 26.53 -43.26
C PHE A 194 -3.10 25.02 -43.57
N LEU A 195 -2.05 24.27 -43.26
CA LEU A 195 -2.03 22.82 -43.45
C LEU A 195 -3.15 22.12 -42.67
N ARG A 196 -3.37 22.50 -41.41
CA ARG A 196 -4.44 21.94 -40.57
C ARG A 196 -5.83 22.30 -41.07
N GLU A 197 -6.03 23.50 -41.60
CA GLU A 197 -7.31 23.91 -42.20
C GLU A 197 -7.59 23.13 -43.48
N THR A 198 -6.60 22.98 -44.37
CA THR A 198 -6.70 22.17 -45.59
C THR A 198 -6.91 20.67 -45.27
N LEU A 199 -6.18 20.12 -44.30
CA LEU A 199 -6.37 18.74 -43.84
C LEU A 199 -7.78 18.53 -43.29
N ARG A 200 -8.27 19.43 -42.42
CA ARG A 200 -9.65 19.37 -41.89
C ARG A 200 -10.72 19.47 -42.97
N PHE A 201 -10.51 20.32 -43.97
CA PHE A 201 -11.43 20.49 -45.09
C PHE A 201 -11.57 19.19 -45.89
N TRP A 202 -10.47 18.61 -46.34
CA TRP A 202 -10.48 17.37 -47.11
C TRP A 202 -10.91 16.16 -46.29
N HIS A 203 -10.44 16.06 -45.04
CA HIS A 203 -10.82 15.00 -44.11
C HIS A 203 -12.32 15.00 -43.84
N LYS A 204 -12.94 16.19 -43.67
CA LYS A 204 -14.39 16.29 -43.52
C LYS A 204 -15.12 15.77 -44.77
N ILE A 205 -14.72 16.19 -45.96
CA ILE A 205 -15.37 15.76 -47.22
C ILE A 205 -15.28 14.24 -47.40
N LEU A 206 -14.10 13.66 -47.15
CA LEU A 206 -13.89 12.21 -47.24
C LEU A 206 -14.63 11.43 -46.16
N LYS A 207 -14.64 11.92 -44.91
CA LYS A 207 -15.41 11.35 -43.80
C LYS A 207 -16.92 11.41 -44.04
N ASP A 208 -17.45 12.53 -44.51
CA ASP A 208 -18.88 12.70 -44.82
C ASP A 208 -19.31 11.75 -45.96
N LYS A 209 -18.49 11.61 -47.02
CA LYS A 209 -18.77 10.69 -48.13
C LYS A 209 -18.70 9.22 -47.71
N LEU A 210 -17.59 8.79 -47.10
CA LEU A 210 -17.41 7.40 -46.66
C LEU A 210 -18.39 7.00 -45.55
N ALA A 211 -18.80 7.93 -44.69
CA ALA A 211 -19.88 7.68 -43.73
C ALA A 211 -21.23 7.45 -44.43
N SER A 212 -21.54 8.19 -45.50
CA SER A 212 -22.75 7.96 -46.31
C SER A 212 -22.71 6.58 -46.97
N ASP A 213 -21.62 6.26 -47.67
CA ASP A 213 -21.43 4.96 -48.35
C ASP A 213 -21.51 3.79 -47.34
N PHE A 214 -20.95 3.97 -46.14
CA PHE A 214 -20.98 2.99 -45.06
C PHE A 214 -22.35 2.88 -44.37
N GLU A 215 -23.07 3.99 -44.15
CA GLU A 215 -24.46 3.95 -43.67
C GLU A 215 -25.36 3.20 -44.67
N GLU A 216 -25.21 3.41 -45.98
CA GLU A 216 -25.95 2.67 -47.02
C GLU A 216 -25.67 1.16 -46.95
N VAL A 217 -24.41 0.72 -46.89
CA VAL A 217 -24.04 -0.70 -46.73
C VAL A 217 -24.60 -1.28 -45.43
N LEU A 218 -24.52 -0.54 -44.31
CA LEU A 218 -25.07 -0.96 -43.03
C LEU A 218 -26.59 -1.16 -43.07
N THR A 219 -27.35 -0.32 -43.79
CA THR A 219 -28.80 -0.53 -43.94
C THR A 219 -29.16 -1.82 -44.68
N GLN A 220 -28.31 -2.27 -45.63
CA GLN A 220 -28.48 -3.55 -46.33
C GLN A 220 -28.25 -4.76 -45.42
N PHE A 221 -27.39 -4.61 -44.40
CA PHE A 221 -27.25 -5.58 -43.30
C PHE A 221 -28.33 -5.45 -42.21
N HIS A 222 -29.33 -4.58 -42.39
CA HIS A 222 -30.35 -4.24 -41.40
C HIS A 222 -29.81 -3.68 -40.07
N TRP A 223 -28.63 -3.04 -40.11
CA TRP A 223 -28.09 -2.31 -38.96
C TRP A 223 -28.87 -0.99 -38.73
N PRO A 224 -29.14 -0.59 -37.47
CA PRO A 224 -28.82 -1.29 -36.22
C PRO A 224 -29.84 -2.36 -35.81
N PHE A 225 -29.35 -3.43 -35.16
CA PHE A 225 -30.18 -4.54 -34.66
C PHE A 225 -30.98 -4.16 -33.41
N ILE A 226 -32.11 -3.49 -33.63
CA ILE A 226 -33.04 -3.05 -32.57
C ILE A 226 -33.75 -4.23 -31.88
N SER A 227 -34.00 -5.30 -32.64
CA SER A 227 -34.62 -6.55 -32.18
C SER A 227 -33.61 -7.70 -32.32
N PRO A 228 -33.73 -8.80 -31.55
CA PRO A 228 -32.87 -9.97 -31.71
C PRO A 228 -32.95 -10.50 -33.15
N PRO A 229 -31.84 -10.94 -33.75
CA PRO A 229 -31.81 -11.38 -35.14
C PRO A 229 -32.63 -12.67 -35.30
N THR A 230 -33.81 -12.56 -35.91
CA THR A 230 -34.54 -13.72 -36.42
C THR A 230 -33.70 -14.38 -37.51
N GLN A 231 -33.35 -15.66 -37.33
CA GLN A 231 -32.55 -16.42 -38.29
C GLN A 231 -33.19 -16.38 -39.68
N THR A 232 -32.61 -15.60 -40.59
CA THR A 232 -32.99 -15.62 -42.00
C THR A 232 -32.41 -16.86 -42.65
N LEU A 233 -33.29 -17.77 -43.09
CA LEU A 233 -32.95 -19.12 -43.57
C LEU A 233 -32.22 -19.17 -44.93
N SER A 234 -31.74 -18.03 -45.43
CA SER A 234 -30.92 -17.94 -46.64
C SER A 234 -30.06 -16.66 -46.63
N PRO A 235 -28.75 -16.75 -46.95
CA PRO A 235 -27.94 -15.57 -47.23
C PRO A 235 -28.40 -14.91 -48.55
N PRO A 236 -28.38 -13.58 -48.67
CA PRO A 236 -28.73 -12.90 -49.91
C PRO A 236 -27.73 -13.24 -51.03
N ALA A 237 -28.21 -13.28 -52.28
CA ALA A 237 -27.38 -13.67 -53.43
C ALA A 237 -26.10 -12.81 -53.60
N ASN A 238 -26.14 -11.55 -53.19
CA ASN A 238 -25.02 -10.61 -53.27
C ASN A 238 -24.17 -10.57 -51.98
N ALA A 239 -24.32 -11.53 -51.07
CA ALA A 239 -23.66 -11.50 -49.76
C ALA A 239 -22.13 -11.33 -49.87
N GLN A 240 -21.44 -12.05 -50.77
CA GLN A 240 -19.98 -11.95 -50.89
C GLN A 240 -19.52 -10.55 -51.30
N GLU A 241 -20.19 -9.95 -52.28
CA GLU A 241 -19.89 -8.60 -52.76
C GLU A 241 -20.15 -7.55 -51.66
N LEU A 242 -21.27 -7.67 -50.94
CA LEU A 242 -21.59 -6.79 -49.81
C LEU A 242 -20.58 -6.91 -48.65
N ASN A 243 -20.09 -8.12 -48.34
CA ASN A 243 -19.00 -8.29 -47.35
C ASN A 243 -17.68 -7.67 -47.85
N SER A 244 -17.36 -7.73 -49.16
CA SER A 244 -16.16 -7.07 -49.70
C SER A 244 -16.25 -5.54 -49.70
N GLN A 245 -17.44 -4.98 -49.94
CA GLN A 245 -17.70 -3.54 -49.82
C GLN A 245 -17.57 -3.09 -48.37
N LEU A 246 -18.12 -3.86 -47.42
CA LEU A 246 -17.95 -3.62 -45.98
C LEU A 246 -16.47 -3.63 -45.57
N GLU A 247 -15.70 -4.63 -46.01
CA GLU A 247 -14.26 -4.73 -45.73
C GLU A 247 -13.49 -3.52 -46.27
N LEU A 248 -13.78 -3.11 -47.51
CA LEU A 248 -13.14 -1.95 -48.14
C LEU A 248 -13.43 -0.65 -47.38
N LEU A 249 -14.70 -0.38 -47.06
CA LEU A 249 -15.12 0.84 -46.37
C LEU A 249 -14.59 0.91 -44.93
N VAL A 250 -14.64 -0.19 -44.18
CA VAL A 250 -14.05 -0.25 -42.83
C VAL A 250 -12.53 -0.01 -42.90
N SER A 251 -11.83 -0.60 -43.87
CA SER A 251 -10.39 -0.39 -44.05
C SER A 251 -10.03 1.06 -44.44
N GLN A 252 -10.87 1.72 -45.26
CA GLN A 252 -10.73 3.14 -45.61
C GLN A 252 -11.00 4.07 -44.42
N LEU A 253 -12.01 3.76 -43.61
CA LEU A 253 -12.33 4.51 -42.39
C LEU A 253 -11.25 4.34 -41.30
N LEU A 254 -10.63 3.16 -41.19
CA LEU A 254 -9.49 2.94 -40.29
C LEU A 254 -8.24 3.70 -40.74
N SER A 255 -7.95 3.74 -42.04
CA SER A 255 -6.80 4.52 -42.55
C SER A 255 -7.03 6.04 -42.52
N LEU A 256 -8.28 6.51 -42.44
CA LEU A 256 -8.58 7.90 -42.08
C LEU A 256 -8.47 8.20 -40.58
N GLN A 257 -8.43 7.19 -39.71
CA GLN A 257 -8.44 7.42 -38.26
C GLN A 257 -7.20 8.20 -37.79
N THR A 258 -6.03 7.97 -38.40
CA THR A 258 -4.79 8.73 -38.11
C THR A 258 -4.99 10.23 -38.27
N SER A 259 -5.72 10.66 -39.30
CA SER A 259 -6.07 12.07 -39.54
C SER A 259 -7.15 12.57 -38.57
N ASP A 260 -8.14 11.75 -38.23
CA ASP A 260 -9.23 12.12 -37.31
C ASP A 260 -8.73 12.38 -35.88
N ASP A 261 -7.76 11.57 -35.41
CA ASP A 261 -7.11 11.72 -34.11
C ASP A 261 -6.31 13.04 -34.03
N LEU A 262 -5.47 13.34 -35.04
CA LEU A 262 -4.70 14.59 -35.15
C LEU A 262 -5.58 15.85 -35.18
N ILE A 263 -6.79 15.74 -35.75
CA ILE A 263 -7.78 16.83 -35.77
C ILE A 263 -8.45 17.00 -34.40
N SER A 264 -8.61 15.90 -33.65
CA SER A 264 -9.37 15.82 -32.39
C SER A 264 -8.57 16.18 -31.13
N GLU A 265 -7.24 16.03 -31.12
CA GLU A 265 -6.34 16.39 -30.00
C GLU A 265 -6.56 17.81 -29.42
N LYS A 266 -7.18 18.73 -30.16
CA LYS A 266 -7.45 20.11 -29.71
C LYS A 266 -8.66 20.30 -28.78
N LYS A 267 -9.35 19.23 -28.36
CA LYS A 267 -10.59 19.33 -27.55
C LYS A 267 -10.42 19.04 -26.05
N GLU A 268 -9.18 19.04 -25.54
CA GLU A 268 -8.91 18.92 -24.11
C GLU A 268 -9.26 20.22 -23.36
N THR A 269 -10.44 20.25 -22.74
CA THR A 269 -10.63 21.04 -21.52
C THR A 269 -9.86 20.37 -20.38
N PRO A 270 -9.24 21.11 -19.45
CA PRO A 270 -8.52 20.53 -18.32
C PRO A 270 -9.48 19.91 -17.30
N SER A 271 -9.85 18.64 -17.52
CA SER A 271 -10.50 17.79 -16.51
C SER A 271 -9.47 17.25 -15.51
N ARG A 272 -9.95 16.82 -14.34
CA ARG A 272 -9.13 16.42 -13.18
C ARG A 272 -8.11 15.32 -13.53
N PRO A 273 -6.89 15.34 -12.95
CA PRO A 273 -5.77 14.47 -13.32
C PRO A 273 -5.93 12.97 -12.97
N GLU A 274 -7.10 12.53 -12.51
CA GLU A 274 -7.35 11.15 -12.04
C GLU A 274 -8.16 10.30 -13.04
N GLN A 275 -8.75 10.91 -14.07
CA GLN A 275 -9.42 10.17 -15.13
C GLN A 275 -8.40 9.74 -16.18
N SER A 276 -7.97 8.48 -16.10
CA SER A 276 -7.19 7.81 -17.14
C SER A 276 -7.87 8.01 -18.50
N GLN A 277 -7.22 8.78 -19.38
CA GLN A 277 -7.78 9.17 -20.67
C GLN A 277 -8.10 7.91 -21.48
N THR A 278 -9.39 7.54 -21.56
CA THR A 278 -9.77 6.36 -22.34
C THR A 278 -9.63 6.70 -23.82
N PRO A 279 -8.98 5.85 -24.64
CA PRO A 279 -8.65 6.18 -26.02
C PRO A 279 -9.91 6.46 -26.86
N PRO A 280 -9.86 7.37 -27.84
CA PRO A 280 -11.01 7.66 -28.69
C PRO A 280 -11.54 6.39 -29.37
N LEU A 281 -12.86 6.33 -29.57
CA LEU A 281 -13.49 5.20 -30.25
C LEU A 281 -13.07 5.15 -31.72
N SER A 282 -12.86 3.96 -32.26
CA SER A 282 -12.50 3.84 -33.69
C SER A 282 -13.55 4.46 -34.62
N LEU A 283 -13.10 5.10 -35.71
CA LEU A 283 -13.97 5.86 -36.61
C LEU A 283 -15.15 5.04 -37.21
N PRO A 284 -14.97 3.78 -37.65
CA PRO A 284 -16.09 2.95 -38.10
C PRO A 284 -17.17 2.78 -37.01
N ILE A 285 -16.74 2.59 -35.76
CA ILE A 285 -17.65 2.33 -34.64
C ILE A 285 -18.36 3.62 -34.22
N GLN A 286 -17.70 4.78 -34.28
CA GLN A 286 -18.37 6.09 -34.10
C GLN A 286 -19.56 6.24 -35.08
N ILE A 287 -19.38 5.88 -36.35
CA ILE A 287 -20.45 5.97 -37.37
C ILE A 287 -21.56 4.95 -37.08
N MET A 288 -21.21 3.68 -36.78
CA MET A 288 -22.18 2.65 -36.40
C MET A 288 -23.04 3.03 -35.18
N LEU A 289 -22.50 3.84 -34.26
CA LEU A 289 -23.20 4.37 -33.09
C LEU A 289 -24.14 5.54 -33.39
N LEU A 290 -24.04 6.24 -34.52
CA LEU A 290 -24.87 7.42 -34.82
C LEU A 290 -26.38 7.11 -34.84
N PRO A 291 -26.88 6.05 -35.50
CA PRO A 291 -28.30 5.71 -35.49
C PRO A 291 -28.81 5.37 -34.08
N LEU A 292 -28.03 4.61 -33.30
CA LEU A 292 -28.34 4.24 -31.93
C LEU A 292 -28.35 5.47 -31.00
N SER A 293 -27.39 6.37 -31.14
CA SER A 293 -27.29 7.63 -30.40
C SER A 293 -28.46 8.57 -30.69
N LYS A 294 -28.84 8.71 -31.97
CA LYS A 294 -30.03 9.48 -32.39
C LYS A 294 -31.29 8.91 -31.76
N ARG A 295 -31.46 7.58 -31.77
CA ARG A 295 -32.60 6.87 -31.17
C ARG A 295 -32.63 7.00 -29.64
N PHE A 296 -31.50 6.81 -28.98
CA PHE A 296 -31.37 6.96 -27.52
C PHE A 296 -31.77 8.36 -27.08
N ARG A 297 -31.21 9.40 -27.72
CA ARG A 297 -31.55 10.79 -27.41
C ARG A 297 -33.02 11.09 -27.69
N TYR A 298 -33.59 10.61 -28.80
CA TYR A 298 -35.01 10.80 -29.12
C TYR A 298 -35.98 10.20 -28.06
N HIS A 299 -35.65 9.05 -27.47
CA HIS A 299 -36.51 8.39 -26.47
C HIS A 299 -36.24 8.84 -25.04
N PHE A 300 -34.97 8.98 -24.64
CA PHE A 300 -34.57 9.17 -23.25
C PHE A 300 -34.11 10.60 -22.92
N THR A 301 -34.13 11.53 -23.89
CA THR A 301 -33.91 12.97 -23.64
C THR A 301 -35.08 13.81 -24.15
N GLY A 302 -35.27 15.01 -23.58
CA GLY A 302 -36.40 15.88 -23.88
C GLY A 302 -37.72 15.45 -23.24
N ASN A 303 -38.85 15.86 -23.82
CA ASN A 303 -40.18 15.83 -23.19
C ASN A 303 -41.01 14.56 -23.50
N ARG A 304 -40.38 13.42 -23.81
CA ARG A 304 -41.09 12.15 -24.07
C ARG A 304 -41.47 11.47 -22.75
N GLN A 305 -42.58 10.75 -22.73
CA GLN A 305 -42.98 9.91 -21.58
C GLN A 305 -41.94 8.83 -21.23
N THR A 306 -41.13 8.40 -22.22
CA THR A 306 -40.01 7.47 -22.04
C THR A 306 -38.80 8.07 -21.32
N ASN A 307 -38.73 9.39 -21.17
CA ASN A 307 -37.76 10.06 -20.31
C ASN A 307 -38.35 10.25 -18.90
N ASN A 308 -38.31 9.20 -18.08
CA ASN A 308 -38.86 9.21 -16.73
C ASN A 308 -37.78 8.89 -15.69
N LEU A 309 -37.60 9.79 -14.71
CA LEU A 309 -36.63 9.64 -13.63
C LEU A 309 -36.93 8.47 -12.69
N SER A 310 -38.20 8.05 -12.56
CA SER A 310 -38.56 6.88 -11.76
C SER A 310 -38.41 5.55 -12.50
N LYS A 311 -37.92 5.57 -13.75
CA LYS A 311 -37.72 4.39 -14.59
C LYS A 311 -36.35 4.35 -15.28
N PRO A 312 -35.24 4.36 -14.52
CA PRO A 312 -33.90 4.23 -15.09
C PRO A 312 -33.67 2.89 -15.78
N GLU A 313 -34.37 1.82 -15.36
CA GLU A 313 -34.27 0.50 -15.99
C GLU A 313 -34.58 0.53 -17.50
N TRP A 314 -35.39 1.48 -17.98
CA TRP A 314 -35.76 1.59 -19.39
C TRP A 314 -34.57 1.91 -20.30
N TYR A 315 -33.72 2.87 -19.93
CA TYR A 315 -32.57 3.22 -20.77
C TYR A 315 -31.39 2.27 -20.55
N LEU A 316 -31.21 1.79 -19.31
CA LEU A 316 -30.19 0.80 -18.94
C LEU A 316 -30.42 -0.53 -19.67
N THR A 317 -31.63 -1.11 -19.56
CA THR A 317 -31.99 -2.35 -20.25
C THR A 317 -31.92 -2.20 -21.78
N GLN A 318 -32.35 -1.05 -22.32
CA GLN A 318 -32.28 -0.83 -23.76
C GLN A 318 -30.85 -0.81 -24.31
N VAL A 319 -29.90 -0.30 -23.52
CA VAL A 319 -28.46 -0.34 -23.84
C VAL A 319 -27.92 -1.78 -23.81
N LEU A 320 -28.26 -2.58 -22.78
CA LEU A 320 -27.88 -4.00 -22.72
C LEU A 320 -28.45 -4.79 -23.91
N ILE A 321 -29.72 -4.57 -24.27
CA ILE A 321 -30.35 -5.21 -25.45
C ILE A 321 -29.57 -4.88 -26.74
N TRP A 322 -29.15 -3.63 -26.93
CA TRP A 322 -28.36 -3.26 -28.11
C TRP A 322 -26.96 -3.88 -28.12
N MET A 323 -26.31 -4.02 -26.96
CA MET A 323 -25.04 -4.76 -26.85
C MET A 323 -25.22 -6.23 -27.23
N GLY A 324 -26.21 -6.92 -26.64
CA GLY A 324 -26.50 -8.32 -26.91
C GLY A 324 -26.86 -8.59 -28.37
N ASN A 325 -27.82 -7.85 -28.93
CA ASN A 325 -28.25 -8.01 -30.34
C ASN A 325 -27.11 -7.78 -31.35
N SER A 326 -26.15 -6.90 -31.02
CA SER A 326 -25.07 -6.53 -31.92
C SER A 326 -23.85 -7.46 -31.84
N SER A 327 -23.71 -8.25 -30.77
CA SER A 327 -22.48 -9.03 -30.49
C SER A 327 -22.04 -9.88 -31.67
N ASN A 328 -22.91 -10.77 -32.16
CA ASN A 328 -22.58 -11.70 -33.25
C ASN A 328 -22.12 -10.97 -34.52
N PHE A 329 -22.70 -9.81 -34.84
CA PHE A 329 -22.26 -9.02 -36.00
C PHE A 329 -20.89 -8.39 -35.78
N MET A 330 -20.61 -7.86 -34.58
CA MET A 330 -19.29 -7.33 -34.25
C MET A 330 -18.22 -8.43 -34.29
N ASP A 331 -18.52 -9.60 -33.75
CA ASP A 331 -17.58 -10.73 -33.64
C ASP A 331 -17.37 -11.46 -34.98
N GLU A 332 -18.42 -11.69 -35.79
CA GLU A 332 -18.33 -12.43 -37.07
C GLU A 332 -18.00 -11.55 -38.28
N LYS A 333 -18.35 -10.26 -38.27
CA LYS A 333 -18.20 -9.37 -39.44
C LYS A 333 -17.15 -8.30 -39.26
N ILE A 334 -17.16 -7.58 -38.14
CA ILE A 334 -16.28 -6.42 -37.95
C ILE A 334 -14.90 -6.82 -37.43
N GLN A 335 -14.83 -7.70 -36.41
CA GLN A 335 -13.55 -8.12 -35.82
C GLN A 335 -12.55 -8.69 -36.84
N PRO A 336 -12.93 -9.59 -37.78
CA PRO A 336 -11.98 -10.13 -38.76
C PRO A 336 -11.41 -9.08 -39.73
N ILE A 337 -12.11 -7.96 -39.92
CA ILE A 337 -11.63 -6.81 -40.71
C ILE A 337 -10.63 -5.99 -39.87
N LEU A 338 -10.94 -5.72 -38.60
CA LEU A 338 -10.03 -5.04 -37.68
C LEU A 338 -8.70 -5.80 -37.52
N ASP A 339 -8.79 -7.13 -37.34
CA ASP A 339 -7.63 -8.00 -37.18
C ASP A 339 -6.73 -7.98 -38.43
N ARG A 340 -7.33 -7.99 -39.63
CA ARG A 340 -6.62 -7.90 -40.91
C ARG A 340 -5.98 -6.53 -41.15
N ALA A 341 -6.63 -5.46 -40.67
CA ALA A 341 -6.06 -4.11 -40.66
C ALA A 341 -4.99 -3.91 -39.57
N GLY A 342 -4.73 -4.91 -38.71
CA GLY A 342 -3.74 -4.84 -37.63
C GLY A 342 -4.18 -4.03 -36.41
N ALA A 343 -5.47 -3.68 -36.31
CA ALA A 343 -6.00 -2.93 -35.18
C ALA A 343 -6.07 -3.82 -33.93
N LYS A 344 -5.32 -3.49 -32.88
CA LYS A 344 -5.26 -4.25 -31.60
C LYS A 344 -6.47 -3.98 -30.69
N VAL A 345 -7.67 -3.90 -31.27
CA VAL A 345 -8.87 -3.41 -30.61
C VAL A 345 -10.01 -4.41 -30.79
N ASN A 346 -10.76 -4.68 -29.72
CA ASN A 346 -11.92 -5.55 -29.78
C ASN A 346 -13.18 -4.75 -30.18
N ALA A 347 -13.75 -5.07 -31.34
CA ALA A 347 -14.87 -4.37 -31.96
C ALA A 347 -16.13 -4.34 -31.06
N ARG A 348 -16.42 -5.45 -30.40
CA ARG A 348 -17.54 -5.60 -29.47
C ARG A 348 -17.36 -4.74 -28.22
N VAL A 349 -16.16 -4.71 -27.64
CA VAL A 349 -15.84 -3.86 -26.48
C VAL A 349 -15.95 -2.38 -26.84
N GLU A 350 -15.45 -1.95 -28.00
CA GLU A 350 -15.58 -0.57 -28.49
C GLU A 350 -17.04 -0.13 -28.67
N LEU A 351 -17.88 -0.98 -29.28
CA LEU A 351 -19.31 -0.70 -29.39
C LEU A 351 -19.96 -0.57 -28.00
N CYS A 352 -19.63 -1.48 -27.08
CA CYS A 352 -20.08 -1.39 -25.69
C CYS A 352 -19.61 -0.09 -25.02
N ARG A 353 -18.34 0.33 -25.19
CA ARG A 353 -17.82 1.60 -24.65
C ARG A 353 -18.66 2.80 -25.11
N GLY A 354 -18.94 2.91 -26.41
CA GLY A 354 -19.74 4.02 -26.94
C GLY A 354 -21.22 3.99 -26.56
N LEU A 355 -21.81 2.79 -26.40
CA LEU A 355 -23.16 2.65 -25.84
C LEU A 355 -23.20 3.00 -24.35
N LEU A 356 -22.14 2.69 -23.59
CA LEU A 356 -22.01 3.11 -22.19
C LEU A 356 -21.91 4.62 -22.05
N THR A 357 -21.22 5.33 -22.97
CA THR A 357 -21.16 6.79 -22.96
C THR A 357 -22.56 7.42 -22.97
N LEU A 358 -23.51 6.87 -23.73
CA LEU A 358 -24.90 7.35 -23.74
C LEU A 358 -25.61 7.15 -22.39
N ALA A 359 -25.40 6.00 -21.75
CA ALA A 359 -25.94 5.72 -20.42
C ALA A 359 -25.28 6.60 -19.33
N GLN A 360 -23.97 6.83 -19.42
CA GLN A 360 -23.19 7.70 -18.52
C GLN A 360 -23.64 9.17 -18.63
N GLU A 361 -23.73 9.72 -19.85
CA GLU A 361 -24.28 11.07 -20.11
C GLU A 361 -25.67 11.25 -19.47
N LYS A 362 -26.54 10.24 -19.61
CA LYS A 362 -27.91 10.26 -19.08
C LYS A 362 -27.94 10.15 -17.56
N LEU A 363 -27.16 9.23 -16.98
CA LEU A 363 -27.09 9.01 -15.54
C LEU A 363 -26.50 10.24 -14.81
N ALA A 364 -25.46 10.86 -15.38
CA ALA A 364 -24.85 12.08 -14.82
C ALA A 364 -25.81 13.27 -14.76
N HIS A 365 -26.75 13.35 -15.71
CA HIS A 365 -27.81 14.36 -15.70
C HIS A 365 -28.93 14.05 -14.69
N ASP A 366 -29.24 12.77 -14.48
CA ASP A 366 -30.40 12.36 -13.68
C ASP A 366 -30.08 12.14 -12.20
N ALA A 367 -28.93 11.58 -11.85
CA ALA A 367 -28.56 11.28 -10.46
C ALA A 367 -28.56 12.53 -9.54
N PRO A 368 -28.03 13.71 -9.94
CA PRO A 368 -28.09 14.92 -9.12
C PRO A 368 -29.52 15.44 -8.88
N ARG A 369 -30.49 15.04 -9.72
CA ARG A 369 -31.90 15.46 -9.60
C ARG A 369 -32.69 14.61 -8.60
N LEU A 370 -32.19 13.43 -8.26
CA LEU A 370 -32.82 12.50 -7.30
C LEU A 370 -32.31 12.64 -5.87
N LEU A 371 -31.35 13.54 -5.60
CA LEU A 371 -30.75 13.72 -4.26
C LEU A 371 -31.74 14.10 -3.14
N TYR A 372 -32.95 14.56 -3.51
CA TYR A 372 -34.01 14.96 -2.57
C TYR A 372 -35.09 13.88 -2.33
N ASP A 373 -35.08 12.77 -3.07
CA ASP A 373 -36.05 11.68 -2.94
C ASP A 373 -35.31 10.36 -2.65
N ASP A 374 -35.32 9.95 -1.37
CA ASP A 374 -34.63 8.74 -0.92
C ASP A 374 -35.08 7.47 -1.66
N ALA A 375 -36.37 7.36 -1.99
CA ALA A 375 -36.94 6.14 -2.58
C ALA A 375 -36.57 6.01 -4.06
N LEU A 376 -36.71 7.10 -4.82
CA LEU A 376 -36.27 7.14 -6.22
C LEU A 376 -34.74 7.00 -6.34
N PHE A 377 -33.99 7.56 -5.38
CA PHE A 377 -32.55 7.42 -5.33
C PHE A 377 -32.11 5.96 -5.08
N CYS A 378 -32.72 5.26 -4.11
CA CYS A 378 -32.44 3.84 -3.89
C CYS A 378 -32.72 3.00 -5.15
N HIS A 379 -33.88 3.20 -5.79
CA HIS A 379 -34.23 2.49 -7.02
C HIS A 379 -33.20 2.75 -8.14
N LEU A 380 -32.72 3.99 -8.30
CA LEU A 380 -31.64 4.29 -9.24
C LEU A 380 -30.35 3.52 -8.92
N VAL A 381 -29.92 3.50 -7.66
CA VAL A 381 -28.71 2.78 -7.25
C VAL A 381 -28.83 1.29 -7.52
N ASP A 382 -29.98 0.69 -7.19
CA ASP A 382 -30.23 -0.75 -7.36
C ASP A 382 -30.21 -1.16 -8.84
N GLU A 383 -30.86 -0.39 -9.72
CA GLU A 383 -30.85 -0.62 -11.16
C GLU A 383 -29.47 -0.43 -11.79
N VAL A 384 -28.67 0.54 -11.30
CA VAL A 384 -27.29 0.75 -11.77
C VAL A 384 -26.35 -0.35 -11.30
N LEU A 385 -26.49 -0.86 -10.06
CA LEU A 385 -25.75 -2.02 -9.56
C LEU A 385 -26.09 -3.29 -10.35
N GLN A 386 -27.37 -3.51 -10.64
CA GLN A 386 -27.83 -4.65 -11.43
C GLN A 386 -27.35 -4.56 -12.90
N PHE A 387 -27.44 -3.39 -13.52
CA PHE A 387 -26.90 -3.15 -14.87
C PHE A 387 -25.38 -3.43 -14.93
N GLU A 388 -24.60 -2.96 -13.96
CA GLU A 388 -23.16 -3.22 -13.94
C GLU A 388 -22.87 -4.73 -13.78
N LYS A 389 -23.64 -5.42 -12.92
CA LYS A 389 -23.53 -6.88 -12.77
C LYS A 389 -23.75 -7.59 -14.11
N GLU A 390 -24.81 -7.28 -14.85
CA GLU A 390 -25.11 -7.86 -16.17
C GLU A 390 -24.11 -7.45 -17.26
N LEU A 391 -23.58 -6.23 -17.21
CA LEU A 391 -22.51 -5.76 -18.10
C LEU A 391 -21.22 -6.60 -17.93
N ARG A 392 -20.86 -6.94 -16.68
CA ARG A 392 -19.66 -7.74 -16.39
C ARG A 392 -19.89 -9.24 -16.55
N SER A 393 -21.04 -9.79 -16.14
CA SER A 393 -21.30 -11.24 -16.18
C SER A 393 -21.77 -11.72 -17.54
N THR A 394 -22.75 -11.03 -18.14
CA THR A 394 -23.43 -11.49 -19.36
C THR A 394 -22.70 -10.97 -20.59
N HIS A 395 -22.36 -9.69 -20.60
CA HIS A 395 -21.67 -9.05 -21.73
C HIS A 395 -20.15 -9.13 -21.64
N SER A 396 -19.58 -9.76 -20.60
CA SER A 396 -18.13 -9.96 -20.44
C SER A 396 -17.29 -8.69 -20.73
N TYR A 397 -17.76 -7.54 -20.25
CA TYR A 397 -17.08 -6.26 -20.46
C TYR A 397 -15.81 -6.17 -19.60
N PRO A 398 -14.64 -5.82 -20.16
CA PRO A 398 -13.38 -5.89 -19.43
C PRO A 398 -13.32 -4.94 -18.23
N ARG A 399 -12.79 -5.42 -17.08
CA ARG A 399 -12.73 -4.61 -15.85
C ARG A 399 -11.80 -3.39 -15.93
N ALA A 400 -10.92 -3.34 -16.92
CA ALA A 400 -10.00 -2.22 -17.15
C ALA A 400 -10.69 -0.96 -17.70
N TYR A 401 -11.90 -1.08 -18.25
CA TYR A 401 -12.66 0.07 -18.75
C TYR A 401 -13.75 0.50 -17.75
N PRO A 402 -14.06 1.81 -17.65
CA PRO A 402 -15.13 2.28 -16.78
C PRO A 402 -16.50 1.77 -17.27
N GLY A 403 -17.32 1.35 -16.30
CA GLY A 403 -18.75 1.10 -16.48
C GLY A 403 -19.59 2.33 -16.13
N VAL A 404 -20.82 2.16 -15.66
CA VAL A 404 -21.70 3.27 -15.24
C VAL A 404 -21.53 3.65 -13.77
N LEU A 405 -21.05 2.72 -12.92
CA LEU A 405 -20.94 2.95 -11.46
C LEU A 405 -20.13 4.19 -11.06
N HIS A 406 -19.16 4.62 -11.88
CA HIS A 406 -18.32 5.77 -11.55
C HIS A 406 -19.10 7.08 -11.40
N ILE A 407 -20.27 7.21 -12.03
CA ILE A 407 -21.16 8.38 -11.88
C ILE A 407 -21.79 8.42 -10.47
N LEU A 408 -22.09 7.26 -9.87
CA LEU A 408 -22.56 7.18 -8.47
C LEU A 408 -21.45 7.46 -7.45
N LEU A 409 -20.19 7.51 -7.89
CA LEU A 409 -19.02 7.85 -7.08
C LEU A 409 -18.65 9.34 -7.17
N GLU A 410 -19.40 10.16 -7.92
CA GLU A 410 -19.30 11.61 -7.83
C GLU A 410 -19.65 12.09 -6.41
N GLU A 411 -18.84 13.01 -5.87
CA GLU A 411 -18.81 13.38 -4.45
C GLU A 411 -20.20 13.62 -3.82
N THR A 412 -21.06 14.40 -4.47
CA THR A 412 -22.41 14.72 -3.96
C THR A 412 -23.37 13.52 -4.01
N VAL A 413 -23.29 12.71 -5.06
CA VAL A 413 -24.11 11.51 -5.27
C VAL A 413 -23.68 10.40 -4.31
N PHE A 414 -22.37 10.23 -4.12
CA PHE A 414 -21.79 9.24 -3.24
C PHE A 414 -22.09 9.52 -1.76
N GLN A 415 -21.97 10.77 -1.32
CA GLN A 415 -22.35 11.17 0.04
C GLN A 415 -23.85 10.98 0.30
N LYS A 416 -24.70 11.25 -0.71
CA LYS A 416 -26.14 10.94 -0.61
C LYS A 416 -26.37 9.43 -0.47
N TRP A 417 -25.68 8.60 -1.25
CA TRP A 417 -25.80 7.15 -1.16
C TRP A 417 -25.40 6.63 0.22
N LEU A 418 -24.22 6.99 0.73
CA LEU A 418 -23.79 6.62 2.09
C LEU A 418 -24.79 7.05 3.16
N SER A 419 -25.37 8.25 3.03
CA SER A 419 -26.37 8.78 3.97
C SER A 419 -27.70 8.00 3.95
N VAL A 420 -28.20 7.63 2.77
CA VAL A 420 -29.43 6.84 2.65
C VAL A 420 -29.21 5.39 3.07
N GLU A 421 -28.09 4.78 2.67
CA GLU A 421 -27.75 3.40 3.08
C GLU A 421 -27.66 3.29 4.61
N ARG A 422 -26.99 4.26 5.25
CA ARG A 422 -26.93 4.41 6.71
C ARG A 422 -28.32 4.50 7.34
N LYS A 423 -29.17 5.40 6.84
CA LYS A 423 -30.53 5.60 7.35
C LYS A 423 -31.35 4.32 7.27
N MET A 424 -31.38 3.68 6.10
CA MET A 424 -32.11 2.42 5.87
C MET A 424 -31.58 1.28 6.74
N ALA A 425 -30.26 1.20 6.94
CA ALA A 425 -29.64 0.19 7.81
C ALA A 425 -30.03 0.40 9.29
N VAL A 426 -30.01 1.63 9.80
CA VAL A 426 -30.42 1.95 11.18
C VAL A 426 -31.92 1.66 11.39
N GLU A 427 -32.79 2.11 10.47
CA GLU A 427 -34.24 1.82 10.52
C GLU A 427 -34.52 0.30 10.55
N LYS A 428 -33.72 -0.49 9.81
CA LYS A 428 -33.82 -1.95 9.81
C LYS A 428 -33.26 -2.59 11.09
N VAL A 429 -32.25 -2.00 11.73
CA VAL A 429 -31.75 -2.40 13.08
C VAL A 429 -32.82 -2.12 14.16
N ASP A 430 -33.48 -0.97 14.10
CA ASP A 430 -34.59 -0.64 15.01
C ASP A 430 -35.75 -1.64 14.86
N ALA A 431 -36.13 -1.97 13.62
CA ALA A 431 -37.18 -2.93 13.33
C ALA A 431 -36.85 -4.36 13.82
N MET A 432 -35.64 -4.87 13.55
CA MET A 432 -35.27 -6.24 13.94
C MET A 432 -35.13 -6.42 15.46
N LEU A 433 -34.69 -5.40 16.20
CA LEU A 433 -34.61 -5.46 17.67
C LEU A 433 -35.98 -5.36 18.35
N SER A 434 -36.96 -4.76 17.65
CA SER A 434 -38.34 -4.58 18.12
C SER A 434 -39.28 -5.75 17.75
N ALA A 435 -38.82 -6.71 16.96
CA ALA A 435 -39.63 -7.85 16.51
C ALA A 435 -39.97 -8.81 17.66
N GLU A 436 -41.18 -9.39 17.65
CA GLU A 436 -41.66 -10.28 18.72
C GLU A 436 -40.79 -11.55 18.89
N GLY A 437 -40.12 -11.99 17.82
CA GLY A 437 -39.19 -13.12 17.79
C GLY A 437 -37.70 -12.76 17.94
N ALA A 438 -37.34 -11.48 18.09
CA ALA A 438 -35.96 -10.98 17.98
C ALA A 438 -34.93 -11.73 18.84
N TRP A 439 -35.33 -12.21 20.02
CA TRP A 439 -34.47 -12.85 21.02
C TRP A 439 -34.63 -14.38 21.08
N SER A 440 -35.24 -14.98 20.06
CA SER A 440 -35.28 -16.44 19.87
C SER A 440 -34.36 -16.86 18.72
N SER A 441 -33.62 -17.95 18.91
CA SER A 441 -33.03 -18.70 17.78
C SER A 441 -34.14 -19.21 16.87
N GLN A 442 -33.90 -19.14 15.55
CA GLN A 442 -34.82 -19.62 14.52
C GLN A 442 -34.89 -21.17 14.49
N TYR A 443 -33.83 -21.85 14.92
CA TYR A 443 -33.61 -23.28 14.73
C TYR A 443 -33.66 -24.10 16.03
N LYS A 444 -34.33 -23.59 17.08
CA LYS A 444 -34.42 -24.23 18.42
C LYS A 444 -34.78 -25.72 18.42
N ASP A 445 -35.54 -26.17 17.42
CA ASP A 445 -36.01 -27.56 17.31
C ASP A 445 -35.09 -28.46 16.46
N ILE A 446 -33.98 -27.95 15.92
CA ILE A 446 -33.02 -28.68 15.07
C ILE A 446 -31.61 -28.59 15.67
N THR A 447 -31.29 -29.55 16.54
CA THR A 447 -30.05 -29.59 17.34
C THR A 447 -28.76 -29.62 16.54
N ASP A 448 -28.83 -30.08 15.28
CA ASP A 448 -27.66 -30.40 14.47
C ASP A 448 -27.30 -29.28 13.47
N ILE A 449 -28.02 -28.14 13.51
CA ILE A 449 -27.82 -26.99 12.62
C ILE A 449 -27.32 -25.74 13.37
N ASP A 450 -27.80 -25.48 14.58
CA ASP A 450 -27.54 -24.23 15.31
C ASP A 450 -26.59 -24.40 16.50
N GLU A 451 -25.30 -24.67 16.19
CA GLU A 451 -24.24 -24.81 17.19
C GLU A 451 -24.01 -23.52 18.01
N LEU A 452 -24.28 -22.36 17.42
CA LEU A 452 -24.03 -21.03 17.99
C LEU A 452 -25.25 -20.40 18.70
N LYS A 453 -26.43 -21.01 18.59
CA LYS A 453 -27.71 -20.59 19.21
C LYS A 453 -28.01 -19.10 19.00
N ALA A 454 -27.76 -18.63 17.79
CA ALA A 454 -27.88 -17.23 17.42
C ALA A 454 -29.36 -16.80 17.43
N PRO A 455 -29.73 -15.68 18.08
CA PRO A 455 -31.09 -15.17 17.98
C PRO A 455 -31.33 -14.48 16.63
N ASP A 456 -32.58 -14.48 16.20
CA ASP A 456 -33.08 -13.91 14.93
C ASP A 456 -32.55 -12.49 14.64
N CYS A 457 -32.46 -11.62 15.65
CA CYS A 457 -31.93 -10.27 15.46
C CYS A 457 -30.45 -10.24 15.07
N ALA A 458 -29.64 -11.21 15.52
CA ALA A 458 -28.22 -11.29 15.20
C ALA A 458 -27.99 -11.87 13.80
N GLU A 459 -28.76 -12.89 13.41
CA GLU A 459 -28.72 -13.44 12.04
C GLU A 459 -29.21 -12.42 11.01
N THR A 460 -30.31 -11.72 11.31
CA THR A 460 -30.84 -10.64 10.47
C THR A 460 -29.86 -9.47 10.37
N PHE A 461 -29.15 -9.14 11.45
CA PHE A 461 -28.10 -8.13 11.45
C PHE A 461 -26.90 -8.51 10.58
N MET A 462 -26.37 -9.73 10.72
CA MET A 462 -25.27 -10.18 9.86
C MET A 462 -25.70 -10.30 8.39
N THR A 463 -26.95 -10.68 8.12
CA THR A 463 -27.53 -10.68 6.77
C THR A 463 -27.63 -9.26 6.19
N LEU A 464 -28.03 -8.25 6.98
CA LEU A 464 -27.99 -6.85 6.58
C LEU A 464 -26.57 -6.40 6.23
N LEU A 465 -25.58 -6.72 7.06
CA LEU A 465 -24.18 -6.39 6.76
C LEU A 465 -23.70 -7.09 5.47
N LEU A 466 -24.05 -8.36 5.22
CA LEU A 466 -23.72 -9.05 3.96
C LEU A 466 -24.36 -8.38 2.73
N VAL A 467 -25.61 -7.92 2.83
CA VAL A 467 -26.26 -7.16 1.75
C VAL A 467 -25.50 -5.86 1.47
N ILE A 468 -25.07 -5.14 2.51
CA ILE A 468 -24.21 -3.94 2.35
C ILE A 468 -22.88 -4.32 1.70
N THR A 469 -22.22 -5.41 2.13
CA THR A 469 -20.96 -5.91 1.55
C THR A 469 -21.08 -6.13 0.04
N GLU A 470 -22.15 -6.80 -0.42
CA GLU A 470 -22.33 -7.10 -1.85
C GLU A 470 -22.55 -5.83 -2.69
N ARG A 471 -23.17 -4.79 -2.11
CA ARG A 471 -23.43 -3.50 -2.78
C ARG A 471 -22.15 -2.73 -3.08
N TYR A 472 -21.17 -2.73 -2.17
CA TYR A 472 -19.91 -2.01 -2.39
C TYR A 472 -18.77 -2.89 -2.93
N ARG A 473 -18.84 -4.22 -2.82
CA ARG A 473 -17.83 -5.17 -3.35
C ARG A 473 -17.50 -4.96 -4.83
N ALA A 474 -18.49 -4.57 -5.64
CA ALA A 474 -18.32 -4.35 -7.08
C ALA A 474 -17.78 -2.95 -7.45
N LEU A 475 -17.60 -2.04 -6.48
CA LEU A 475 -17.17 -0.67 -6.78
C LEU A 475 -15.74 -0.63 -7.33
N PRO A 476 -15.46 0.20 -8.36
CA PRO A 476 -14.13 0.29 -8.97
C PRO A 476 -13.11 1.10 -8.14
N CYS A 477 -13.56 1.86 -7.14
CA CYS A 477 -12.73 2.76 -6.35
C CYS A 477 -12.51 2.23 -4.92
N PRO A 478 -11.27 1.93 -4.50
CA PRO A 478 -10.99 1.44 -3.14
C PRO A 478 -11.43 2.41 -2.05
N GLN A 479 -11.25 3.72 -2.23
CA GLN A 479 -11.66 4.76 -1.28
C GLN A 479 -13.18 4.74 -1.04
N ALA A 480 -13.97 4.45 -2.08
CA ALA A 480 -15.41 4.27 -1.95
C ALA A 480 -15.77 2.99 -1.18
N GLN A 481 -15.08 1.89 -1.44
CA GLN A 481 -15.25 0.64 -0.67
C GLN A 481 -14.90 0.83 0.82
N LEU A 482 -13.81 1.53 1.12
CA LEU A 482 -13.39 1.86 2.49
C LEU A 482 -14.41 2.74 3.22
N SER A 483 -15.09 3.64 2.51
CA SER A 483 -16.15 4.47 3.09
C SER A 483 -17.38 3.64 3.51
N PHE A 484 -17.76 2.62 2.71
CA PHE A 484 -18.80 1.67 3.11
C PHE A 484 -18.34 0.70 4.21
N LEU A 485 -17.08 0.28 4.21
CA LEU A 485 -16.50 -0.49 5.32
C LEU A 485 -16.54 0.30 6.64
N ALA A 486 -16.29 1.62 6.60
CA ALA A 486 -16.42 2.48 7.77
C ALA A 486 -17.88 2.52 8.29
N LEU A 487 -18.86 2.63 7.38
CA LEU A 487 -20.29 2.52 7.73
C LEU A 487 -20.62 1.16 8.37
N GLN A 488 -20.12 0.04 7.83
CA GLN A 488 -20.32 -1.28 8.43
C GLN A 488 -19.74 -1.39 9.84
N LYS A 489 -18.50 -0.89 10.05
CA LYS A 489 -17.87 -0.87 11.38
C LYS A 489 -18.69 -0.05 12.38
N GLU A 490 -19.25 1.07 11.95
CA GLU A 490 -20.11 1.91 12.78
C GLU A 490 -21.45 1.23 13.12
N LEU A 491 -22.07 0.53 12.17
CA LEU A 491 -23.28 -0.27 12.42
C LEU A 491 -23.04 -1.41 13.42
N VAL A 492 -21.87 -2.07 13.37
CA VAL A 492 -21.46 -3.07 14.37
C VAL A 492 -21.25 -2.43 15.75
N ASP A 493 -20.67 -1.24 15.80
CA ASP A 493 -20.46 -0.49 17.04
C ASP A 493 -21.80 -0.10 17.71
N ASP A 494 -22.72 0.46 16.93
CA ASP A 494 -24.08 0.81 17.36
C ASP A 494 -24.87 -0.42 17.82
N PHE A 495 -24.83 -1.53 17.06
CA PHE A 495 -25.47 -2.78 17.45
C PHE A 495 -24.90 -3.31 18.78
N ARG A 496 -23.57 -3.30 18.98
CA ARG A 496 -22.96 -3.66 20.28
C ARG A 496 -23.40 -2.73 21.41
N ILE A 497 -23.52 -1.43 21.17
CA ILE A 497 -24.03 -0.47 22.17
C ILE A 497 -25.47 -0.82 22.55
N ARG A 498 -26.33 -1.12 21.57
CA ARG A 498 -27.72 -1.56 21.80
C ARG A 498 -27.80 -2.90 22.56
N LEU A 499 -27.00 -3.90 22.19
CA LEU A 499 -26.86 -5.15 22.96
C LEU A 499 -26.48 -4.86 24.42
N THR A 500 -25.54 -3.93 24.64
CA THR A 500 -25.10 -3.51 25.98
C THR A 500 -26.20 -2.81 26.77
N GLN A 501 -27.09 -2.05 26.12
CA GLN A 501 -28.25 -1.41 26.75
C GLN A 501 -29.29 -2.45 27.18
N VAL A 502 -29.73 -3.32 26.27
CA VAL A 502 -30.70 -4.40 26.58
C VAL A 502 -30.14 -5.36 27.63
N MET A 503 -28.84 -5.68 27.58
CA MET A 503 -28.16 -6.47 28.63
C MET A 503 -28.24 -5.81 30.01
N LYS A 504 -28.09 -4.48 30.10
CA LYS A 504 -28.17 -3.75 31.37
C LYS A 504 -29.60 -3.75 31.94
N GLU A 505 -30.62 -3.71 31.09
CA GLU A 505 -32.03 -3.85 31.52
C GLU A 505 -32.29 -5.25 32.12
N GLU A 506 -31.86 -6.29 31.41
CA GLU A 506 -31.98 -7.70 31.84
C GLU A 506 -31.02 -8.08 33.00
N SER A 507 -30.04 -7.24 33.34
CA SER A 507 -28.97 -7.55 34.32
C SER A 507 -29.47 -7.83 35.75
N ARG A 508 -30.73 -7.51 36.06
CA ARG A 508 -31.40 -7.87 37.33
C ARG A 508 -31.76 -9.36 37.40
N GLN A 509 -31.87 -10.03 36.25
CA GLN A 509 -32.21 -11.45 36.12
C GLN A 509 -31.24 -12.11 35.11
N PRO A 510 -29.94 -12.24 35.42
CA PRO A 510 -28.94 -12.76 34.48
C PRO A 510 -29.20 -14.21 34.03
N LEU A 511 -30.04 -14.96 34.76
CA LEU A 511 -30.51 -16.30 34.38
C LEU A 511 -31.71 -16.28 33.40
N SER A 512 -32.15 -15.11 32.93
CA SER A 512 -33.26 -15.03 31.95
C SER A 512 -32.84 -15.64 30.60
N PRO A 513 -33.75 -16.29 29.86
CA PRO A 513 -33.45 -16.77 28.52
C PRO A 513 -32.99 -15.65 27.58
N ARG A 514 -33.50 -14.42 27.78
CA ARG A 514 -33.14 -13.24 27.01
C ARG A 514 -31.72 -12.77 27.29
N TYR A 515 -31.27 -12.82 28.56
CA TYR A 515 -29.86 -12.55 28.90
C TYR A 515 -28.90 -13.50 28.18
N CYS A 516 -29.24 -14.79 28.14
CA CYS A 516 -28.45 -15.80 27.42
C CYS A 516 -28.51 -15.62 25.89
N ALA A 517 -29.67 -15.23 25.34
CA ALA A 517 -29.79 -14.91 23.92
C ALA A 517 -28.92 -13.70 23.50
N ILE A 518 -28.86 -12.66 24.33
CA ILE A 518 -27.96 -11.50 24.10
C ILE A 518 -26.48 -11.94 24.13
N LEU A 519 -26.13 -12.88 25.02
CA LEU A 519 -24.76 -13.43 25.10
C LEU A 519 -24.41 -14.27 23.86
N ASN A 520 -25.34 -15.11 23.39
CA ASN A 520 -25.18 -15.85 22.14
C ASN A 520 -25.07 -14.90 20.94
N ALA A 521 -25.86 -13.81 20.88
CA ALA A 521 -25.76 -12.79 19.83
C ALA A 521 -24.37 -12.15 19.76
N ALA A 522 -23.84 -11.71 20.90
CA ALA A 522 -22.51 -11.12 20.98
C ALA A 522 -21.41 -12.12 20.55
N ASN A 523 -21.53 -13.39 20.96
CA ASN A 523 -20.60 -14.43 20.57
C ASN A 523 -20.70 -14.75 19.07
N TYR A 524 -21.90 -14.91 18.52
CA TYR A 524 -22.15 -15.18 17.09
C TYR A 524 -21.55 -14.08 16.21
N ILE A 525 -21.84 -12.81 16.50
CA ILE A 525 -21.29 -11.67 15.76
C ILE A 525 -19.76 -11.65 15.86
N SER A 526 -19.20 -11.92 17.04
CA SER A 526 -17.73 -12.02 17.21
C SER A 526 -17.12 -13.13 16.35
N THR A 527 -17.74 -14.32 16.31
CA THR A 527 -17.30 -15.44 15.48
C THR A 527 -17.34 -15.07 13.98
N VAL A 528 -18.48 -14.58 13.48
CA VAL A 528 -18.63 -14.24 12.05
C VAL A 528 -17.69 -13.09 11.63
N LEU A 529 -17.47 -12.09 12.50
CA LEU A 529 -16.50 -11.01 12.22
C LEU A 529 -15.04 -11.48 12.25
N SER A 530 -14.73 -12.52 13.04
CA SER A 530 -13.42 -13.19 12.99
C SER A 530 -13.23 -13.86 11.63
N ASP A 531 -14.20 -14.66 11.19
CA ASP A 531 -14.18 -15.33 9.88
C ASP A 531 -14.11 -14.34 8.70
N TRP A 532 -14.68 -13.14 8.87
CA TRP A 532 -14.56 -12.06 7.87
C TRP A 532 -13.16 -11.46 7.81
N GLY A 533 -12.41 -11.47 8.92
CA GLY A 533 -11.00 -11.05 8.92
C GLY A 533 -10.15 -11.86 7.94
N ASP A 534 -10.40 -13.17 7.86
CA ASP A 534 -9.66 -14.10 6.98
C ASP A 534 -10.16 -14.10 5.52
N ASN A 535 -11.21 -13.35 5.19
CA ASN A 535 -11.78 -13.33 3.85
C ASN A 535 -10.92 -12.47 2.89
N VAL A 536 -10.56 -13.03 1.73
CA VAL A 536 -9.78 -12.38 0.67
C VAL A 536 -10.26 -10.96 0.34
N PHE A 537 -11.58 -10.72 0.33
CA PHE A 537 -12.14 -9.39 0.06
C PHE A 537 -11.79 -8.38 1.16
N PHE A 538 -11.93 -8.74 2.43
CA PHE A 538 -11.60 -7.85 3.54
C PHE A 538 -10.08 -7.68 3.69
N LEU A 539 -9.28 -8.71 3.42
CA LEU A 539 -7.81 -8.59 3.34
C LEU A 539 -7.36 -7.60 2.24
N GLN A 540 -8.01 -7.61 1.07
CA GLN A 540 -7.77 -6.61 0.01
C GLN A 540 -8.14 -5.18 0.45
N LEU A 541 -9.24 -5.01 1.19
CA LEU A 541 -9.60 -3.71 1.77
C LEU A 541 -8.60 -3.26 2.84
N GLN A 542 -8.02 -4.18 3.62
CA GLN A 542 -6.99 -3.84 4.59
C GLN A 542 -5.74 -3.30 3.91
N GLN A 543 -5.29 -3.97 2.85
CA GLN A 543 -4.19 -3.49 2.01
C GLN A 543 -4.48 -2.10 1.43
N ALA A 544 -5.70 -1.88 0.92
CA ALA A 544 -6.13 -0.57 0.41
C ALA A 544 -6.20 0.51 1.50
N ALA A 545 -6.61 0.17 2.72
CA ALA A 545 -6.64 1.10 3.84
C ALA A 545 -5.23 1.56 4.23
N VAL A 546 -4.26 0.64 4.26
CA VAL A 546 -2.85 0.94 4.53
C VAL A 546 -2.28 1.82 3.41
N SER A 547 -2.50 1.51 2.14
CA SER A 547 -1.96 2.32 1.03
C SER A 547 -2.54 3.74 1.00
N VAL A 548 -3.84 3.92 1.26
CA VAL A 548 -4.45 5.26 1.35
C VAL A 548 -3.95 6.03 2.59
N GLY A 549 -3.69 5.33 3.71
CA GLY A 549 -3.06 5.94 4.89
C GLY A 549 -1.65 6.44 4.61
N GLU A 550 -0.86 5.72 3.80
CA GLU A 550 0.46 6.16 3.36
C GLU A 550 0.43 7.37 2.42
N GLU A 551 -0.53 7.44 1.50
CA GLU A 551 -0.71 8.61 0.62
C GLU A 551 -0.97 9.90 1.42
N ILE A 552 -1.71 9.79 2.53
CA ILE A 552 -2.03 10.92 3.43
C ILE A 552 -0.83 11.30 4.33
N LEU A 553 -0.07 10.32 4.83
CA LEU A 553 1.03 10.54 5.78
C LEU A 553 2.40 10.77 5.12
N GLY A 554 2.52 10.44 3.83
CA GLY A 554 3.74 10.62 3.04
C GLY A 554 4.92 9.73 3.46
N PRO A 555 6.14 10.00 2.92
CA PRO A 555 7.32 9.15 3.12
C PRO A 555 7.82 9.02 4.57
N LEU A 556 7.27 9.81 5.49
CA LEU A 556 7.63 9.84 6.91
C LEU A 556 6.80 8.86 7.77
N GLY A 557 5.70 8.31 7.23
CA GLY A 557 4.68 7.60 8.02
C GLY A 557 4.90 6.09 8.24
N ALA A 558 5.59 5.39 7.33
CA ALA A 558 5.61 3.92 7.34
C ALA A 558 6.93 3.30 6.87
N THR A 559 7.78 2.91 7.83
CA THR A 559 8.81 1.87 7.60
C THR A 559 8.12 0.57 7.19
N GLU A 560 8.78 -0.28 6.40
CA GLU A 560 8.22 -1.57 5.97
C GLU A 560 7.73 -2.42 7.16
N THR A 561 8.44 -2.36 8.29
CA THR A 561 8.05 -2.98 9.57
C THR A 561 6.72 -2.46 10.11
N GLY A 562 6.45 -1.15 10.00
CA GLY A 562 5.17 -0.56 10.43
C GLY A 562 4.00 -0.93 9.51
N ARG A 563 4.27 -1.13 8.21
CA ARG A 563 3.27 -1.64 7.25
C ARG A 563 2.88 -3.08 7.59
N LEU A 564 3.88 -3.93 7.81
CA LEU A 564 3.67 -5.33 8.19
C LEU A 564 2.90 -5.43 9.52
N ALA A 565 3.27 -4.66 10.54
CA ALA A 565 2.53 -4.60 11.81
C ALA A 565 1.06 -4.12 11.63
N SER A 566 0.79 -3.23 10.66
CA SER A 566 -0.58 -2.80 10.32
C SER A 566 -1.40 -3.84 9.53
N LEU A 567 -0.73 -4.88 9.00
CA LEU A 567 -1.31 -6.01 8.28
C LEU A 567 -1.39 -7.29 9.14
N GLU A 568 -0.75 -7.31 10.31
CA GLU A 568 -0.81 -8.45 11.26
C GLU A 568 -2.14 -8.54 12.03
N GLY A 569 -2.84 -7.41 12.22
CA GLY A 569 -4.15 -7.35 12.89
C GLY A 569 -5.33 -7.57 11.94
N SER A 570 -6.53 -7.80 12.50
CA SER A 570 -7.77 -7.87 11.70
C SER A 570 -8.39 -6.48 11.53
N LEU A 571 -9.01 -6.21 10.38
CA LEU A 571 -9.83 -4.99 10.18
C LEU A 571 -10.90 -4.77 11.27
N PHE A 572 -11.36 -5.84 11.92
CA PHE A 572 -12.39 -5.80 12.95
C PHE A 572 -11.84 -5.94 14.38
N GLU A 573 -10.51 -6.01 14.57
CA GLU A 573 -9.86 -6.31 15.87
C GLU A 573 -10.36 -5.44 17.03
N ALA A 574 -10.46 -4.12 16.85
CA ALA A 574 -10.99 -3.21 17.87
C ALA A 574 -12.46 -3.49 18.23
N LEU A 575 -13.29 -3.91 17.27
CA LEU A 575 -14.69 -4.27 17.49
C LEU A 575 -14.80 -5.64 18.17
N LEU A 576 -13.97 -6.61 17.74
CA LEU A 576 -13.85 -7.93 18.36
C LEU A 576 -13.44 -7.81 19.83
N ALA A 577 -12.44 -6.97 20.17
CA ALA A 577 -12.03 -6.72 21.55
C ALA A 577 -13.15 -6.12 22.42
N LEU A 578 -14.01 -5.26 21.84
CA LEU A 578 -15.15 -4.67 22.54
C LEU A 578 -16.33 -5.65 22.70
N LEU A 579 -16.56 -6.53 21.71
CA LEU A 579 -17.51 -7.65 21.81
C LEU A 579 -17.03 -8.70 22.83
N GLU A 580 -15.74 -9.00 22.85
CA GLU A 580 -15.11 -9.93 23.79
C GLU A 580 -15.24 -9.44 25.23
N ARG A 581 -14.98 -8.14 25.46
CA ARG A 581 -15.20 -7.52 26.76
C ARG A 581 -16.67 -7.61 27.20
N LEU A 582 -17.62 -7.35 26.31
CA LEU A 582 -19.05 -7.50 26.60
C LEU A 582 -19.39 -8.96 26.96
N ARG A 583 -18.86 -9.93 26.22
CA ARG A 583 -19.00 -11.37 26.46
C ARG A 583 -18.47 -11.76 27.84
N GLY A 584 -17.26 -11.33 28.20
CA GLY A 584 -16.64 -11.57 29.50
C GLY A 584 -17.42 -10.94 30.67
N ASP A 585 -17.80 -9.67 30.54
CA ASP A 585 -18.60 -8.95 31.55
C ASP A 585 -19.97 -9.63 31.79
N MET A 586 -20.59 -10.19 30.75
CA MET A 586 -21.84 -10.94 30.85
C MET A 586 -21.65 -12.32 31.48
N LEU A 587 -20.64 -13.07 31.04
CA LEU A 587 -20.33 -14.40 31.54
C LEU A 587 -19.99 -14.36 33.04
N GLY A 588 -19.24 -13.33 33.47
CA GLY A 588 -18.93 -13.08 34.88
C GLY A 588 -20.19 -12.86 35.73
N ARG A 589 -21.14 -12.04 35.27
CA ARG A 589 -22.42 -11.78 35.98
C ARG A 589 -23.31 -13.02 36.08
N LEU A 590 -23.34 -13.83 35.02
CA LEU A 590 -24.05 -15.10 34.98
C LEU A 590 -23.47 -16.08 36.01
N LEU A 591 -22.14 -16.14 36.07
CA LEU A 591 -21.37 -16.96 37.00
C LEU A 591 -21.54 -16.50 38.46
N ASP A 592 -21.52 -15.19 38.72
CA ASP A 592 -21.80 -14.61 40.04
C ASP A 592 -23.21 -14.95 40.55
N ALA A 593 -24.21 -15.01 39.64
CA ALA A 593 -25.58 -15.34 39.99
C ALA A 593 -25.73 -16.83 40.37
N VAL A 594 -25.22 -17.76 39.55
CA VAL A 594 -25.25 -19.20 39.89
C VAL A 594 -24.46 -19.47 41.17
N MET A 595 -23.28 -18.87 41.34
CA MET A 595 -22.51 -19.04 42.57
C MET A 595 -23.24 -18.51 43.80
N ARG A 596 -24.03 -17.43 43.68
CA ARG A 596 -24.84 -16.91 44.80
C ARG A 596 -25.93 -17.90 45.21
N ASP A 597 -26.68 -18.41 44.25
CA ASP A 597 -27.76 -19.38 44.49
C ASP A 597 -27.18 -20.67 45.12
N VAL A 598 -26.06 -21.17 44.57
CA VAL A 598 -25.36 -22.35 45.11
C VAL A 598 -24.81 -22.10 46.51
N LYS A 599 -24.14 -20.96 46.78
CA LYS A 599 -23.64 -20.61 48.12
C LYS A 599 -24.76 -20.50 49.15
N GLU A 600 -25.94 -19.97 48.77
CA GLU A 600 -27.12 -19.93 49.65
C GLU A 600 -27.59 -21.35 50.01
N LYS A 601 -27.73 -22.24 49.02
CA LYS A 601 -28.18 -23.63 49.26
C LYS A 601 -27.11 -24.51 49.93
N ALA A 602 -25.83 -24.13 49.86
CA ALA A 602 -24.71 -24.80 50.53
C ALA A 602 -24.59 -24.49 52.04
N GLN A 603 -25.19 -23.40 52.53
CA GLN A 603 -25.07 -22.97 53.94
C GLN A 603 -25.35 -24.05 55.00
N PRO A 604 -26.32 -24.98 54.84
CA PRO A 604 -26.50 -26.09 55.78
C PRO A 604 -25.31 -27.07 55.77
N TYR A 605 -24.84 -27.45 54.58
CA TYR A 605 -23.74 -28.40 54.37
C TYR A 605 -22.41 -27.88 54.91
N CYS A 606 -22.12 -26.59 54.74
CA CYS A 606 -20.95 -25.94 55.35
C CYS A 606 -20.96 -25.95 56.89
N LYS A 607 -22.12 -26.19 57.53
CA LYS A 607 -22.31 -26.16 58.99
C LYS A 607 -22.59 -27.54 59.60
N ASP A 608 -22.43 -28.60 58.83
CA ASP A 608 -22.56 -29.96 59.34
C ASP A 608 -21.50 -30.28 60.39
N ARG A 609 -21.85 -31.19 61.30
CA ARG A 609 -20.97 -31.57 62.42
C ARG A 609 -19.99 -32.67 62.01
N TRP A 610 -19.10 -32.33 61.08
CA TRP A 610 -18.11 -33.23 60.45
C TRP A 610 -17.25 -34.03 61.43
N ILE A 611 -16.99 -33.49 62.63
CA ILE A 611 -16.24 -34.18 63.71
C ILE A 611 -17.04 -35.26 64.46
N SER A 612 -18.36 -35.34 64.25
CA SER A 612 -19.29 -36.23 64.98
C SER A 612 -19.99 -37.28 64.11
N LEU A 613 -19.57 -37.42 62.84
CA LEU A 613 -20.13 -38.43 61.93
C LEU A 613 -19.68 -39.85 62.33
N PRO A 614 -20.53 -40.89 62.18
CA PRO A 614 -20.15 -42.27 62.47
C PRO A 614 -19.00 -42.77 61.59
N SER A 615 -18.20 -43.72 62.09
CA SER A 615 -17.10 -44.30 61.30
C SER A 615 -17.63 -45.10 60.10
N GLN A 616 -16.81 -45.30 59.06
CA GLN A 616 -17.20 -46.13 57.90
C GLN A 616 -17.56 -47.57 58.29
N SER A 617 -16.96 -48.12 59.36
CA SER A 617 -17.29 -49.46 59.86
C SER A 617 -18.70 -49.57 60.48
N ASP A 618 -19.29 -48.45 60.89
CA ASP A 618 -20.62 -48.42 61.53
C ASP A 618 -21.77 -48.17 60.51
N GLN A 619 -21.44 -47.90 59.25
CA GLN A 619 -22.40 -47.58 58.19
C GLN A 619 -22.44 -48.65 57.10
N ALA A 620 -23.60 -49.30 56.92
CA ALA A 620 -23.75 -50.39 55.94
C ALA A 620 -23.62 -49.93 54.48
N THR A 621 -23.98 -48.68 54.16
CA THR A 621 -23.86 -48.07 52.82
C THR A 621 -23.73 -46.55 52.95
N MET A 622 -22.68 -45.97 52.38
CA MET A 622 -22.54 -44.50 52.25
C MET A 622 -23.59 -43.95 51.27
N SER A 623 -24.14 -42.77 51.56
CA SER A 623 -25.07 -42.03 50.71
C SER A 623 -24.73 -40.54 50.70
N LEU A 624 -25.28 -39.76 49.76
CA LEU A 624 -25.09 -38.31 49.70
C LEU A 624 -25.60 -37.64 50.98
N SER A 625 -24.80 -36.76 51.58
CA SER A 625 -25.21 -35.95 52.73
C SER A 625 -26.51 -35.20 52.45
N SER A 626 -27.52 -35.35 53.31
CA SER A 626 -28.87 -34.80 53.09
C SER A 626 -28.88 -33.26 53.05
N SER A 627 -27.97 -32.64 53.80
CA SER A 627 -27.60 -31.22 53.80
C SER A 627 -26.98 -30.72 52.49
N ALA A 628 -26.26 -31.58 51.75
CA ALA A 628 -25.65 -31.27 50.46
C ALA A 628 -26.65 -31.34 49.30
N CYS A 629 -27.72 -32.13 49.44
CA CYS A 629 -28.71 -32.36 48.40
C CYS A 629 -29.30 -31.06 47.78
N PRO A 630 -29.69 -30.02 48.55
CA PRO A 630 -30.14 -28.75 47.98
C PRO A 630 -29.11 -28.05 47.09
N MET A 631 -27.82 -28.10 47.46
CA MET A 631 -26.71 -27.54 46.68
C MET A 631 -26.51 -28.32 45.37
N MET A 632 -26.48 -29.66 45.44
CA MET A 632 -26.29 -30.52 44.27
C MET A 632 -27.44 -30.40 43.26
N LEU A 633 -28.69 -30.35 43.73
CA LEU A 633 -29.87 -30.16 42.88
C LEU A 633 -29.86 -28.79 42.21
N CYS A 634 -29.59 -27.72 42.97
CA CYS A 634 -29.44 -26.36 42.44
C CYS A 634 -28.38 -26.32 41.33
N LEU A 635 -27.18 -26.83 41.59
CA LEU A 635 -26.08 -26.86 40.61
C LEU A 635 -26.46 -27.63 39.33
N ARG A 636 -27.04 -28.84 39.47
CA ARG A 636 -27.53 -29.64 38.33
C ARG A 636 -28.54 -28.86 37.49
N ASP A 637 -29.51 -28.22 38.13
CA ASP A 637 -30.62 -27.56 37.43
C ASP A 637 -30.15 -26.29 36.71
N HIS A 638 -29.19 -25.53 37.28
CA HIS A 638 -28.53 -24.43 36.57
C HIS A 638 -27.69 -24.93 35.39
N LEU A 639 -26.89 -26.00 35.56
CA LEU A 639 -26.06 -26.56 34.48
C LEU A 639 -26.91 -27.03 33.29
N LEU A 640 -27.96 -27.81 33.54
CA LEU A 640 -28.88 -28.28 32.49
C LEU A 640 -29.59 -27.12 31.79
N ARG A 641 -30.10 -26.13 32.54
CA ARG A 641 -30.77 -24.95 31.98
C ARG A 641 -29.82 -24.09 31.14
N LEU A 642 -28.58 -23.89 31.58
CA LEU A 642 -27.59 -23.10 30.84
C LEU A 642 -27.03 -23.85 29.63
N GLN A 643 -26.90 -25.17 29.69
CA GLN A 643 -26.57 -26.01 28.53
C GLN A 643 -27.63 -25.88 27.42
N GLN A 644 -28.91 -25.71 27.79
CA GLN A 644 -29.99 -25.49 26.83
C GLN A 644 -29.96 -24.05 26.26
N MET A 645 -29.72 -23.03 27.07
CA MET A 645 -29.82 -21.62 26.65
C MET A 645 -28.55 -21.06 25.98
N LEU A 646 -27.35 -21.51 26.37
CA LEU A 646 -26.07 -21.04 25.82
C LEU A 646 -25.59 -21.92 24.66
N CYS A 647 -24.84 -21.33 23.73
CA CYS A 647 -24.11 -22.09 22.72
C CYS A 647 -22.94 -22.89 23.33
N LEU A 648 -22.42 -23.88 22.60
CA LEU A 648 -21.43 -24.81 23.15
C LEU A 648 -20.13 -24.13 23.65
N PRO A 649 -19.48 -23.20 22.91
CA PRO A 649 -18.30 -22.49 23.41
C PRO A 649 -18.56 -21.67 24.67
N LEU A 650 -19.67 -20.92 24.72
CA LEU A 650 -20.07 -20.13 25.89
C LEU A 650 -20.33 -21.02 27.11
N PHE A 651 -21.04 -22.14 26.92
CA PHE A 651 -21.30 -23.10 27.98
C PHE A 651 -20.01 -23.76 28.49
N GLN A 652 -19.06 -24.08 27.62
CA GLN A 652 -17.76 -24.62 28.01
C GLN A 652 -16.97 -23.67 28.90
N MET A 653 -16.84 -22.39 28.50
CA MET A 653 -16.19 -21.38 29.33
C MET A 653 -16.94 -21.20 30.67
N PHE A 654 -18.28 -21.16 30.63
CA PHE A 654 -19.10 -21.04 31.83
C PHE A 654 -18.85 -22.16 32.85
N TRP A 655 -18.99 -23.44 32.46
CA TRP A 655 -18.93 -24.54 33.43
C TRP A 655 -17.50 -24.74 33.98
N GLN A 656 -16.47 -24.45 33.18
CA GLN A 656 -15.07 -24.51 33.63
C GLN A 656 -14.80 -23.46 34.71
N SER A 657 -15.20 -22.21 34.48
CA SER A 657 -15.10 -21.14 35.49
C SER A 657 -15.99 -21.39 36.71
N LEU A 658 -17.13 -22.08 36.55
CA LEU A 658 -17.97 -22.51 37.66
C LEU A 658 -17.30 -23.60 38.50
N ALA A 659 -16.68 -24.60 37.87
CA ALA A 659 -15.95 -25.66 38.58
C ALA A 659 -14.78 -25.08 39.40
N GLU A 660 -13.98 -24.17 38.81
CA GLU A 660 -12.88 -23.48 39.50
C GLU A 660 -13.37 -22.67 40.72
N ARG A 661 -14.47 -21.91 40.58
CA ARG A 661 -15.04 -21.15 41.70
C ARG A 661 -15.68 -22.03 42.78
N LEU A 662 -16.21 -23.20 42.40
CA LEU A 662 -16.72 -24.19 43.35
C LEU A 662 -15.58 -24.91 44.09
N ASP A 663 -14.44 -25.14 43.43
CA ASP A 663 -13.22 -25.67 44.04
C ASP A 663 -12.73 -24.75 45.16
N SER A 664 -12.50 -23.46 44.86
CA SER A 664 -12.14 -22.47 45.89
C SER A 664 -13.21 -22.35 46.98
N PHE A 665 -14.50 -22.28 46.61
CA PHE A 665 -15.58 -22.18 47.60
C PHE A 665 -15.61 -23.35 48.60
N ILE A 666 -15.56 -24.59 48.11
CA ILE A 666 -15.64 -25.76 48.98
C ILE A 666 -14.34 -25.91 49.80
N TYR A 667 -13.20 -25.57 49.22
CA TYR A 667 -11.92 -25.57 49.94
C TYR A 667 -11.93 -24.55 51.09
N GLU A 668 -12.26 -23.29 50.82
CA GLU A 668 -12.21 -22.19 51.79
C GLU A 668 -13.38 -22.20 52.79
N ASP A 669 -14.62 -22.18 52.31
CA ASP A 669 -15.82 -21.97 53.14
C ASP A 669 -16.38 -23.28 53.75
N LEU A 670 -15.88 -24.47 53.35
CA LEU A 670 -16.29 -25.76 53.93
C LEU A 670 -15.11 -26.52 54.54
N ILE A 671 -14.03 -26.78 53.80
CA ILE A 671 -12.94 -27.62 54.29
C ILE A 671 -12.14 -26.90 55.37
N LEU A 672 -11.56 -25.73 55.07
CA LEU A 672 -10.72 -25.01 56.03
C LEU A 672 -11.50 -24.49 57.27
N TYR A 673 -12.81 -24.35 57.16
CA TYR A 673 -13.67 -23.90 58.27
C TYR A 673 -14.08 -25.01 59.26
N ASN A 674 -13.94 -26.29 58.89
CA ASN A 674 -14.45 -27.43 59.66
C ASN A 674 -13.36 -28.39 60.15
N HIS A 675 -13.64 -29.12 61.22
CA HIS A 675 -12.78 -30.20 61.72
C HIS A 675 -13.41 -31.56 61.45
N PHE A 676 -12.59 -32.55 61.07
CA PHE A 676 -13.03 -33.83 60.53
C PHE A 676 -12.57 -35.01 61.39
N ASN A 677 -13.50 -35.90 61.73
CA ASN A 677 -13.15 -37.25 62.16
C ASN A 677 -12.99 -38.17 60.92
N GLU A 678 -12.67 -39.45 61.13
CA GLU A 678 -12.45 -40.39 60.01
C GLU A 678 -13.71 -40.61 59.15
N GLY A 679 -14.87 -40.74 59.80
CA GLY A 679 -16.17 -40.84 59.11
C GLY A 679 -16.53 -39.59 58.31
N GLY A 680 -16.24 -38.39 58.85
CA GLY A 680 -16.49 -37.13 58.19
C GLY A 680 -15.59 -36.87 56.98
N ALA A 681 -14.29 -37.18 57.08
CA ALA A 681 -13.38 -37.12 55.94
C ALA A 681 -13.79 -38.10 54.82
N ALA A 682 -14.21 -39.31 55.21
CA ALA A 682 -14.76 -40.30 54.29
C ALA A 682 -16.08 -39.87 53.63
N GLN A 683 -16.99 -39.24 54.38
CA GLN A 683 -18.25 -38.71 53.87
C GLN A 683 -18.01 -37.57 52.87
N LEU A 684 -17.11 -36.63 53.20
CA LEU A 684 -16.72 -35.56 52.29
C LEU A 684 -16.15 -36.12 50.97
N GLN A 685 -15.23 -37.09 51.06
CA GLN A 685 -14.68 -37.76 49.88
C GLN A 685 -15.76 -38.47 49.06
N TYR A 686 -16.75 -39.10 49.69
CA TYR A 686 -17.90 -39.70 49.00
C TYR A 686 -18.76 -38.65 48.29
N ASP A 687 -19.12 -37.56 48.97
CA ASP A 687 -19.94 -36.48 48.43
C ASP A 687 -19.26 -35.82 47.22
N MET A 688 -17.94 -35.60 47.28
CA MET A 688 -17.18 -35.04 46.15
C MET A 688 -17.02 -36.03 45.00
N THR A 689 -16.49 -37.23 45.25
CA THR A 689 -16.10 -38.18 44.19
C THR A 689 -17.27 -38.93 43.56
N ARG A 690 -18.37 -39.16 44.30
CA ARG A 690 -19.54 -39.90 43.83
C ARG A 690 -20.72 -39.02 43.44
N ASN A 691 -20.74 -37.75 43.83
CA ASN A 691 -21.86 -36.85 43.52
C ASN A 691 -21.39 -35.57 42.83
N LEU A 692 -20.53 -34.72 43.43
CA LEU A 692 -20.17 -33.42 42.84
C LEU A 692 -19.44 -33.56 41.49
N PHE A 693 -18.31 -34.27 41.44
CA PHE A 693 -17.53 -34.36 40.20
C PHE A 693 -18.33 -35.04 39.08
N PRO A 694 -19.10 -36.14 39.32
CA PRO A 694 -19.98 -36.72 38.31
C PRO A 694 -21.02 -35.79 37.68
N LEU A 695 -21.47 -34.70 38.35
CA LEU A 695 -22.37 -33.71 37.72
C LEU A 695 -21.75 -33.07 36.46
N PHE A 696 -20.42 -32.93 36.43
CA PHE A 696 -19.67 -32.41 35.28
C PHE A 696 -19.19 -33.51 34.32
N GLY A 697 -19.45 -34.78 34.64
CA GLY A 697 -19.05 -35.94 33.81
C GLY A 697 -19.74 -35.99 32.43
N HIS A 698 -20.88 -35.31 32.28
CA HIS A 698 -21.53 -35.10 30.98
C HIS A 698 -20.76 -34.12 30.07
N TYR A 699 -19.85 -33.31 30.62
CA TYR A 699 -19.16 -32.21 29.93
C TYR A 699 -17.66 -32.43 29.79
N CYS A 700 -17.07 -33.28 30.64
CA CYS A 700 -15.66 -33.65 30.56
C CYS A 700 -15.43 -35.11 31.00
N LYS A 701 -14.41 -35.76 30.42
CA LYS A 701 -14.00 -37.14 30.77
C LYS A 701 -13.39 -37.29 32.17
N ARG A 702 -12.85 -36.19 32.74
CA ARG A 702 -12.16 -36.15 34.05
C ARG A 702 -12.52 -34.87 34.80
N PRO A 703 -13.77 -34.74 35.27
CA PRO A 703 -14.24 -33.53 35.96
C PRO A 703 -13.44 -33.19 37.22
N GLU A 704 -12.89 -34.19 37.91
CA GLU A 704 -12.07 -34.04 39.11
C GLU A 704 -10.78 -33.20 38.90
N ASN A 705 -10.36 -32.99 37.64
CA ASN A 705 -9.19 -32.16 37.33
C ASN A 705 -9.47 -30.64 37.38
N PHE A 706 -10.74 -30.24 37.44
CA PHE A 706 -11.17 -28.84 37.64
C PHE A 706 -11.38 -28.50 39.13
N PHE A 707 -11.37 -29.52 40.00
CA PHE A 707 -11.55 -29.41 41.46
C PHE A 707 -10.26 -29.78 42.19
N LYS A 708 -9.16 -29.08 41.89
CA LYS A 708 -7.82 -29.50 42.33
C LYS A 708 -7.64 -29.37 43.84
N HIS A 709 -8.01 -28.23 44.44
CA HIS A 709 -7.83 -27.99 45.87
C HIS A 709 -8.70 -28.96 46.69
N VAL A 710 -9.97 -29.14 46.30
CA VAL A 710 -10.92 -30.06 46.97
C VAL A 710 -10.49 -31.51 46.82
N LYS A 711 -10.05 -31.93 45.63
CA LYS A 711 -9.57 -33.30 45.37
C LYS A 711 -8.34 -33.62 46.22
N GLU A 712 -7.34 -32.74 46.22
CA GLU A 712 -6.11 -32.94 46.99
C GLU A 712 -6.36 -32.84 48.49
N ALA A 713 -7.22 -31.93 48.95
CA ALA A 713 -7.63 -31.88 50.36
C ALA A 713 -8.34 -33.17 50.80
N CYS A 714 -9.20 -33.75 49.95
CA CYS A 714 -9.81 -35.06 50.23
C CYS A 714 -8.77 -36.19 50.33
N ILE A 715 -7.69 -36.15 49.54
CA ILE A 715 -6.58 -37.12 49.64
C ILE A 715 -5.93 -37.00 51.03
N ILE A 716 -5.52 -35.79 51.42
CA ILE A 716 -4.87 -35.53 52.72
C ILE A 716 -5.76 -35.92 53.91
N LEU A 717 -7.03 -35.48 53.91
CA LEU A 717 -7.96 -35.77 55.00
C LEU A 717 -8.28 -37.28 55.15
N THR A 718 -8.16 -38.07 54.08
CA THR A 718 -8.42 -39.52 54.08
C THR A 718 -7.16 -40.39 54.14
N LEU A 719 -5.98 -39.80 54.39
CA LEU A 719 -4.78 -40.57 54.73
C LEU A 719 -5.02 -41.49 55.93
N LYS A 720 -4.29 -42.59 55.98
CA LYS A 720 -4.25 -43.47 57.17
C LYS A 720 -3.29 -42.88 58.21
N VAL A 721 -3.51 -43.20 59.49
CA VAL A 721 -2.73 -42.65 60.63
C VAL A 721 -1.21 -42.80 60.44
N GLY A 722 -0.73 -43.95 59.96
CA GLY A 722 0.71 -44.17 59.71
C GLY A 722 1.31 -43.19 58.68
N PRO A 723 0.83 -43.20 57.42
CA PRO A 723 1.24 -42.22 56.40
C PRO A 723 1.08 -40.75 56.83
N ALA A 724 0.01 -40.40 57.55
CA ALA A 724 -0.20 -39.03 58.03
C ALA A 724 0.86 -38.60 59.06
N LEU A 725 1.21 -39.47 60.03
CA LEU A 725 2.26 -39.18 61.02
C LEU A 725 3.65 -39.08 60.37
N LEU A 726 3.99 -40.00 59.46
CA LEU A 726 5.25 -39.93 58.70
C LEU A 726 5.36 -38.62 57.91
N PHE A 727 4.24 -38.14 57.34
CA PHE A 727 4.23 -36.88 56.60
C PHE A 727 4.32 -35.66 57.54
N CYS A 728 3.67 -35.67 58.71
CA CYS A 728 3.88 -34.67 59.76
C CYS A 728 5.35 -34.58 60.21
N ASP A 729 6.04 -35.71 60.32
CA ASP A 729 7.44 -35.75 60.73
C ASP A 729 8.37 -35.19 59.63
N VAL A 730 8.09 -35.46 58.36
CA VAL A 730 8.79 -34.86 57.20
C VAL A 730 8.58 -33.34 57.15
N LEU A 731 7.36 -32.85 57.40
CA LEU A 731 7.07 -31.40 57.46
C LEU A 731 7.83 -30.73 58.60
N LYS A 732 7.77 -31.26 59.82
CA LYS A 732 8.49 -30.70 61.00
C LYS A 732 10.01 -30.69 60.79
N GLN A 733 10.57 -31.77 60.25
CA GLN A 733 12.00 -31.81 59.93
C GLN A 733 12.37 -30.73 58.91
N SER A 734 11.52 -30.45 57.91
CA SER A 734 11.78 -29.35 56.97
C SER A 734 11.66 -27.94 57.56
N GLU A 735 10.87 -27.73 58.64
CA GLU A 735 10.83 -26.46 59.39
C GLU A 735 12.04 -26.30 60.32
N GLU A 736 12.62 -27.39 60.81
CA GLU A 736 13.81 -27.39 61.69
C GLU A 736 15.14 -27.30 60.92
N ASP A 737 15.23 -27.86 59.70
CA ASP A 737 16.46 -27.96 58.90
C ASP A 737 16.67 -26.83 57.86
N GLU A 738 15.97 -25.68 57.94
CA GLU A 738 16.19 -24.50 57.05
C GLU A 738 17.67 -23.99 57.03
N GLY A 739 18.52 -24.47 57.95
CA GLY A 739 19.95 -24.18 57.99
C GLY A 739 20.92 -25.26 57.46
N ILE A 740 20.51 -26.52 57.22
CA ILE A 740 21.44 -27.62 56.90
C ILE A 740 20.93 -28.53 55.76
N LEU A 741 21.59 -28.47 54.61
CA LEU A 741 21.28 -29.30 53.43
C LEU A 741 21.63 -30.78 53.62
N ASN A 742 20.65 -31.58 54.04
CA ASN A 742 20.78 -33.03 54.21
C ASN A 742 20.27 -33.80 52.96
N HIS A 743 21.17 -34.14 52.03
CA HIS A 743 20.85 -34.68 50.69
C HIS A 743 20.20 -36.09 50.63
N GLN A 744 19.73 -36.66 51.74
CA GLN A 744 19.19 -38.04 51.80
C GLN A 744 17.72 -38.16 52.19
N GLN A 745 17.02 -37.05 52.49
CA GLN A 745 15.59 -37.06 52.76
C GLN A 745 14.79 -36.51 51.57
N PRO A 746 13.59 -37.05 51.27
CA PRO A 746 12.73 -36.50 50.23
C PRO A 746 12.25 -35.11 50.66
N SER A 747 12.27 -34.14 49.74
CA SER A 747 11.68 -32.83 50.01
C SER A 747 10.18 -32.98 50.29
N PRO A 748 9.56 -32.08 51.09
CA PRO A 748 8.13 -32.14 51.35
C PRO A 748 7.30 -32.12 50.06
N GLU A 749 7.75 -31.36 49.04
CA GLU A 749 7.16 -31.35 47.70
C GLU A 749 7.26 -32.71 46.98
N SER A 750 8.39 -33.41 47.08
CA SER A 750 8.54 -34.75 46.50
C SER A 750 7.58 -35.76 47.15
N ALA A 751 7.42 -35.69 48.47
CA ALA A 751 6.50 -36.54 49.20
C ALA A 751 5.01 -36.22 48.89
N LEU A 752 4.66 -34.94 48.62
CA LEU A 752 3.33 -34.57 48.12
C LEU A 752 3.05 -35.13 46.72
N ASN A 753 4.03 -35.02 45.81
CA ASN A 753 3.91 -35.55 44.45
C ASN A 753 3.68 -37.07 44.44
N GLU A 754 4.34 -37.82 45.34
CA GLU A 754 4.11 -39.26 45.52
C GLU A 754 2.69 -39.60 46.01
N LEU A 755 2.08 -38.73 46.82
CA LEU A 755 0.68 -38.83 47.25
C LEU A 755 -0.33 -38.34 46.18
N GLY A 756 0.16 -37.83 45.06
CA GLY A 756 -0.67 -37.27 43.98
C GLY A 756 -1.22 -35.87 44.26
N VAL A 757 -0.55 -35.12 45.14
CA VAL A 757 -0.86 -33.72 45.51
C VAL A 757 0.13 -32.80 44.80
N TYR A 758 -0.36 -31.93 43.92
CA TYR A 758 0.44 -31.10 43.03
C TYR A 758 0.08 -29.60 43.08
N LYS A 759 -1.04 -29.23 43.72
CA LYS A 759 -1.60 -27.88 43.75
C LYS A 759 -1.55 -27.23 45.14
N LEU A 760 -1.70 -28.01 46.21
CA LEU A 760 -1.58 -27.53 47.59
C LEU A 760 -0.12 -27.33 48.01
N ALA A 761 0.18 -26.25 48.73
CA ALA A 761 1.50 -26.02 49.30
C ALA A 761 1.71 -26.88 50.58
N PRO A 762 2.97 -27.17 50.99
CA PRO A 762 3.25 -27.87 52.25
C PRO A 762 2.59 -27.24 53.48
N SER A 763 2.52 -25.91 53.53
CA SER A 763 1.81 -25.15 54.58
C SER A 763 0.30 -25.42 54.62
N ASP A 764 -0.33 -25.52 53.45
CA ASP A 764 -1.77 -25.81 53.34
C ASP A 764 -2.07 -27.23 53.81
N VAL A 765 -1.19 -28.17 53.46
CA VAL A 765 -1.28 -29.57 53.90
C VAL A 765 -1.09 -29.68 55.42
N GLN A 766 -0.18 -28.92 56.02
CA GLN A 766 -0.04 -28.86 57.48
C GLN A 766 -1.31 -28.34 58.16
N ILE A 767 -2.01 -27.37 57.57
CA ILE A 767 -3.32 -26.90 58.06
C ILE A 767 -4.35 -28.04 57.96
N LEU A 768 -4.48 -28.70 56.80
CA LEU A 768 -5.43 -29.80 56.59
C LEU A 768 -5.20 -30.99 57.54
N LEU A 769 -3.95 -31.33 57.86
CA LEU A 769 -3.60 -32.34 58.85
C LEU A 769 -4.07 -31.95 60.26
N ASN A 770 -3.92 -30.68 60.64
CA ASN A 770 -4.38 -30.15 61.93
C ASN A 770 -5.93 -30.12 62.05
N LEU A 771 -6.68 -30.10 60.95
CA LEU A 771 -8.14 -30.21 60.95
C LEU A 771 -8.65 -31.64 61.26
N ARG A 772 -7.77 -32.66 61.26
CA ARG A 772 -8.14 -34.05 61.56
C ARG A 772 -7.97 -34.35 63.04
N SER A 773 -9.11 -34.53 63.73
CA SER A 773 -9.15 -34.74 65.19
C SER A 773 -8.38 -35.96 65.68
N ALA A 774 -8.15 -36.96 64.82
CA ALA A 774 -7.42 -38.18 65.14
C ALA A 774 -5.89 -38.00 65.22
N TRP A 775 -5.33 -36.91 64.68
CA TRP A 775 -3.88 -36.68 64.59
C TRP A 775 -3.38 -35.58 65.54
N CYS A 776 -4.28 -34.83 66.17
CA CYS A 776 -3.98 -33.82 67.20
C CYS A 776 -3.47 -34.37 68.55
N VAL A 777 -2.93 -35.60 68.59
CA VAL A 777 -2.40 -36.24 69.81
C VAL A 777 -0.92 -36.60 69.65
N THR A 778 -0.07 -35.57 69.51
CA THR A 778 1.36 -35.57 69.88
C THR A 778 1.91 -34.15 69.75
N GLY A 779 1.90 -33.35 70.83
CA GLY A 779 2.45 -31.98 70.77
C GLY A 779 1.98 -30.94 71.78
N ARG A 780 1.55 -31.31 73.00
CA ARG A 780 1.47 -30.37 74.15
C ARG A 780 1.85 -31.07 75.45
N VAL A 781 3.12 -30.88 75.84
CA VAL A 781 3.63 -30.87 77.21
C VAL A 781 4.50 -29.62 77.32
#